data_AF-A0A812LKR5-F1
#
_entry.id   AF-A0A812LKR5-F1
#
_cell.length_a   1.000
_cell.length_b   1.000
_cell.length_c   1.000
_cell.angle_alpha   90.00
_cell.angle_beta   90.00
_cell.angle_gamma   90.00
#
_symmetry.space_group_name_H-M   'P 1'
#
loop_
_entity.id
_entity.type
_entity.pdbx_description
1 polymer ?
#
loop_
_entity_poly.entity_id
_entity_poly.type
_entity_poly.pdbx_seq_one_letter_code
_entity_poly.pdbx_strand_id
1 'polypeptide(L)'
;MSKKSSGGPDTSGQTPNSSWANRLMQTGTSSHETKTNGSLGGIDSPSVCTAVSGNFHPGVCVEMLRGLRGDHGCMTKARMFFTSGAPVQPHAEYESCGVRAQVMFCPIPDVLRDLLNLKCLSSPEEAQKFFLPAGNDPSDSIGIEFSEDGYFPDTDGWKYVLPDGVATRIRFRRRNDDDIVAEWSMAVRDIDIPEEYNLEAAASRLADAFELDQRELRFTDDANLAFQSYSAYFNILVAQARQDEDIGQAAQLGCCPWKLGMLSASLALWDIAWQQSEAPVADQTQPVLVTVNVVSRAFGLLEILESIVATMSGHSGTTAFTSVAAAAEATRKRKQSDEDHLSAQLQQSSPDRSWDPQAQHSGILDTELLRRLLMKAEKDSDTGPYIVKSRAIYNVARQKDKLAKPLAVSDFRSLARAVPTTLGSYDESKDCLILAFPKDNNDEFDIALLDHAKISSSALQAFWQNNCDKRKGKKRATKKPKRQDVPYIPVEQQLDDMTKAELRHQKWCVSFADLVQWSEKKLITYLISIGILWKFVRCPHCKTGKVCTLFSHSSRGWVQRCKGWKCRKFILPHSQHPFFTCAWGQAHIPLRQQVQVLFCNAARLGSGQVHILTGLGAKAVQSLSQRWRQALVRFVEQQQDSKPFGNLQRWVECEVDEVTLRGKRCGNRVAWHQYLGLLERGNRRSLVLVKMKIRTTSVKRTGSGKGSTGPAGPISKEEWKRIGSRYLKNRKILLHSDGARAYRYVKIPGVVTDAVKHKKPRPVYAALWKHRLPRDQAKAHSGSLKQSETDVMWVQKGTQLIDNVWRQLKLVGLPKSTKADEATIESRVREFQFHHWNAEVDKFKAASSVVAAHYSTMFC
;
A
#
# COMPACT_ATOMS: atom_id res chain seq x y z
N MET A 1 15.41 59.36 -26.12
CA MET A 1 14.10 59.03 -25.51
C MET A 1 14.29 57.94 -24.47
N SER A 2 14.10 58.29 -23.20
CA SER A 2 14.25 57.41 -22.03
C SER A 2 12.97 56.61 -21.80
N LYS A 3 13.08 55.31 -21.46
CA LYS A 3 12.02 54.59 -20.74
C LYS A 3 12.59 54.02 -19.44
N LYS A 4 12.09 54.59 -18.34
CA LYS A 4 12.41 54.27 -16.95
C LYS A 4 12.06 52.83 -16.61
N SER A 5 12.97 52.18 -15.90
CA SER A 5 12.72 51.04 -15.04
C SER A 5 11.95 51.48 -13.79
N SER A 6 10.85 50.80 -13.47
CA SER A 6 10.29 50.79 -12.12
C SER A 6 10.36 49.37 -11.58
N GLY A 7 11.34 49.13 -10.71
CA GLY A 7 11.37 47.95 -9.87
C GLY A 7 10.35 48.08 -8.74
N GLY A 8 9.60 47.01 -8.51
CA GLY A 8 8.93 46.71 -7.26
C GLY A 8 9.36 45.31 -6.81
N PRO A 9 9.40 45.02 -5.49
CA PRO A 9 9.82 43.71 -4.99
C PRO A 9 8.78 42.65 -5.37
N ASP A 10 9.25 41.55 -5.95
CA ASP A 10 8.48 40.33 -6.19
C ASP A 10 7.92 39.78 -4.85
N THR A 11 6.70 40.18 -4.49
CA THR A 11 5.91 39.48 -3.47
C THR A 11 5.19 38.29 -4.12
N SER A 12 5.78 37.11 -3.92
CA SER A 12 5.14 35.78 -3.93
C SER A 12 4.04 35.53 -4.97
N GLY A 13 4.41 34.97 -6.12
CA GLY A 13 3.45 34.33 -7.01
C GLY A 13 2.71 33.19 -6.29
N GLN A 14 1.39 33.32 -6.13
CA GLN A 14 0.53 32.23 -5.66
C GLN A 14 0.78 30.98 -6.49
N THR A 15 1.20 29.91 -5.82
CA THR A 15 1.36 28.61 -6.49
C THR A 15 -0.02 28.02 -6.84
N PRO A 16 -0.11 27.12 -7.84
CA PRO A 16 -1.34 26.37 -8.11
C PRO A 16 -1.92 25.66 -6.87
N ASN A 17 -1.06 25.35 -5.89
CA ASN A 17 -1.45 24.69 -4.65
C ASN A 17 -2.20 25.62 -3.68
N SER A 18 -1.86 26.92 -3.63
CA SER A 18 -2.59 27.93 -2.85
C SER A 18 -3.98 28.21 -3.41
N SER A 19 -4.14 28.18 -4.74
CA SER A 19 -5.45 28.26 -5.42
C SER A 19 -6.36 27.06 -5.06
N TRP A 20 -5.78 25.87 -4.84
CA TRP A 20 -6.54 24.67 -4.49
C TRP A 20 -6.87 24.56 -3.00
N ALA A 21 -5.99 25.06 -2.12
CA ALA A 21 -6.28 25.22 -0.71
C ALA A 21 -7.48 26.16 -0.50
N ASN A 22 -7.50 27.30 -1.20
CA ASN A 22 -8.66 28.21 -1.17
C ASN A 22 -9.95 27.55 -1.66
N ARG A 23 -9.88 26.71 -2.69
CA ARG A 23 -11.07 25.97 -3.18
C ARG A 23 -11.58 24.93 -2.19
N LEU A 24 -10.69 24.16 -1.54
CA LEU A 24 -11.07 23.22 -0.49
C LEU A 24 -11.73 23.94 0.70
N MET A 25 -11.14 25.06 1.13
CA MET A 25 -11.62 25.89 2.23
C MET A 25 -12.99 26.52 1.92
N GLN A 26 -13.22 26.92 0.65
CA GLN A 26 -14.47 27.56 0.24
C GLN A 26 -15.61 26.59 -0.06
N THR A 27 -15.33 25.38 -0.57
CA THR A 27 -16.39 24.52 -1.12
C THR A 27 -16.52 23.16 -0.44
N GLY A 28 -15.69 22.86 0.57
CA GLY A 28 -15.69 21.57 1.30
C GLY A 28 -15.44 20.34 0.41
N THR A 29 -15.08 20.54 -0.85
CA THR A 29 -15.02 19.51 -1.89
C THR A 29 -13.72 19.62 -2.66
N SER A 30 -12.97 18.52 -2.72
CA SER A 30 -11.81 18.41 -3.59
C SER A 30 -12.04 17.35 -4.67
N SER A 31 -11.73 17.70 -5.92
CA SER A 31 -11.71 16.78 -7.06
C SER A 31 -10.37 16.03 -7.21
N HIS A 32 -9.33 16.41 -6.43
CA HIS A 32 -8.03 15.73 -6.38
C HIS A 32 -7.34 15.91 -5.01
N GLU A 33 -6.86 14.80 -4.44
CA GLU A 33 -6.11 14.68 -3.17
C GLU A 33 -5.37 15.96 -2.76
N THR A 34 -5.76 16.54 -1.62
CA THR A 34 -5.14 17.73 -1.04
C THR A 34 -3.73 17.43 -0.55
N LYS A 35 -2.75 17.80 -1.36
CA LYS A 35 -1.36 18.01 -0.92
C LYS A 35 -1.21 19.48 -0.53
N THR A 36 -1.48 19.81 0.72
CA THR A 36 -0.87 20.98 1.35
C THR A 36 0.51 20.57 1.86
N ASN A 37 1.52 21.36 1.52
CA ASN A 37 2.88 21.27 2.03
C ASN A 37 3.37 22.72 2.20
N GLY A 38 3.40 23.20 3.44
CA GLY A 38 4.24 24.34 3.82
C GLY A 38 5.49 23.75 4.47
N SER A 39 6.66 24.14 3.99
CA SER A 39 7.93 23.84 4.63
C SER A 39 8.53 25.16 5.08
N LEU A 40 8.73 25.33 6.38
CA LEU A 40 9.65 26.34 6.91
C LEU A 40 10.94 25.61 7.28
N GLY A 41 12.04 26.11 6.73
CA GLY A 41 13.37 25.51 6.80
C GLY A 41 14.20 25.92 5.58
N GLY A 42 15.31 26.61 5.82
CA GLY A 42 16.27 26.99 4.78
C GLY A 42 17.07 25.79 4.25
N ILE A 43 18.02 26.08 3.36
CA ILE A 43 18.83 25.10 2.59
C ILE A 43 19.54 24.04 3.46
N ASP A 44 19.70 24.27 4.76
CA ASP A 44 20.51 23.45 5.66
C ASP A 44 19.78 22.88 6.90
N SER A 45 18.44 22.97 7.01
CA SER A 45 17.70 22.40 8.15
C SER A 45 16.72 21.26 7.79
N PRO A 46 16.44 20.31 8.70
CA PRO A 46 15.39 19.31 8.52
C PRO A 46 14.02 20.00 8.42
N SER A 47 13.31 19.76 7.33
CA SER A 47 11.99 20.34 7.11
C SER A 47 11.00 19.84 8.16
N VAL A 48 10.58 20.71 9.08
CA VAL A 48 9.44 20.49 9.97
C VAL A 48 8.16 20.82 9.19
N CYS A 49 7.20 19.91 9.19
CA CYS A 49 5.95 20.05 8.44
C CYS A 49 4.80 20.10 9.43
N THR A 50 4.33 21.30 9.74
CA THR A 50 3.11 21.54 10.52
C THR A 50 2.00 22.02 9.59
N ALA A 51 0.81 21.43 9.73
CA ALA A 51 -0.38 21.85 9.01
C ALA A 51 -1.57 21.83 9.98
N VAL A 52 -2.21 22.98 10.17
CA VAL A 52 -3.50 23.11 10.86
C VAL A 52 -4.55 23.34 9.78
N SER A 53 -5.64 22.56 9.79
CA SER A 53 -6.75 22.72 8.83
C SER A 53 -8.07 22.33 9.49
N GLY A 54 -9.07 23.20 9.37
CA GLY A 54 -10.45 22.95 9.79
C GLY A 54 -11.31 22.29 8.71
N ASN A 55 -12.42 21.70 9.16
CA ASN A 55 -13.54 21.03 8.49
C ASN A 55 -13.22 19.98 7.40
N PHE A 56 -13.42 18.71 7.75
CA PHE A 56 -13.28 17.54 6.85
C PHE A 56 -14.54 16.67 6.85
N HIS A 57 -14.87 16.09 5.68
CA HIS A 57 -15.97 15.14 5.57
C HIS A 57 -15.57 13.77 6.16
N PRO A 58 -16.32 13.21 7.14
CA PRO A 58 -15.86 12.08 7.95
C PRO A 58 -15.56 10.79 7.15
N GLY A 59 -16.33 10.52 6.08
CA GLY A 59 -16.15 9.31 5.25
C GLY A 59 -14.80 9.22 4.53
N VAL A 60 -14.26 10.34 4.04
CA VAL A 60 -12.96 10.35 3.32
C VAL A 60 -11.80 10.17 4.30
N CYS A 61 -11.93 10.72 5.51
CA CYS A 61 -10.95 10.56 6.58
C CYS A 61 -10.83 9.09 7.04
N VAL A 62 -11.98 8.41 7.22
CA VAL A 62 -12.03 6.98 7.58
C VAL A 62 -11.38 6.11 6.50
N GLU A 63 -11.63 6.39 5.21
CA GLU A 63 -10.99 5.67 4.11
C GLU A 63 -9.46 5.86 4.08
N MET A 64 -8.97 7.07 4.41
CA MET A 64 -7.54 7.38 4.48
C MET A 64 -6.86 6.73 5.69
N LEU A 65 -7.50 6.78 6.87
CA LEU A 65 -7.01 6.13 8.10
C LEU A 65 -6.93 4.61 7.97
N ARG A 66 -7.90 4.00 7.26
CA ARG A 66 -7.89 2.56 6.94
C ARG A 66 -6.94 2.19 5.79
N GLY A 67 -6.28 3.16 5.17
CA GLY A 67 -5.43 2.95 3.99
C GLY A 67 -6.18 2.40 2.76
N LEU A 68 -7.50 2.59 2.71
CA LEU A 68 -8.35 2.24 1.57
C LEU A 68 -8.25 3.30 0.46
N ARG A 69 -7.80 4.52 0.81
CA ARG A 69 -7.61 5.66 -0.08
C ARG A 69 -6.31 6.38 0.25
N GLY A 70 -5.46 6.65 -0.76
CA GLY A 70 -4.11 7.21 -0.59
C GLY A 70 -2.99 6.16 -0.55
N ASP A 71 -1.74 6.56 -0.82
CA ASP A 71 -0.57 5.68 -0.80
C ASP A 71 -0.22 5.25 0.65
N HIS A 72 0.39 4.07 0.86
CA HIS A 72 0.73 3.54 2.20
C HIS A 72 1.62 4.49 3.06
N GLY A 73 2.31 5.45 2.44
CA GLY A 73 3.02 6.56 3.09
C GLY A 73 2.10 7.62 3.72
N CYS A 74 0.79 7.57 3.46
CA CYS A 74 -0.22 8.37 4.16
C CYS A 74 -0.62 7.77 5.51
N MET A 75 -0.55 6.43 5.71
CA MET A 75 -0.76 5.83 7.04
C MET A 75 0.34 6.26 8.04
N THR A 76 1.53 6.56 7.54
CA THR A 76 2.65 7.10 8.33
C THR A 76 2.49 8.59 8.63
N LYS A 77 1.39 9.24 8.23
CA LYS A 77 1.14 10.66 8.51
C LYS A 77 -0.19 10.81 9.22
N ALA A 78 -0.23 10.43 10.49
CA ALA A 78 -1.31 10.84 11.37
C ALA A 78 -1.30 12.37 11.44
N ARG A 79 -2.32 13.00 10.88
CA ARG A 79 -2.54 14.44 10.98
C ARG A 79 -3.56 14.65 12.07
N MET A 80 -3.21 15.42 13.10
CA MET A 80 -4.17 15.88 14.09
C MET A 80 -5.02 17.00 13.48
N PHE A 81 -6.33 16.84 13.58
CA PHE A 81 -7.30 17.82 13.11
C PHE A 81 -8.28 18.11 14.24
N PHE A 82 -8.43 19.38 14.58
CA PHE A 82 -9.52 19.86 15.43
C PHE A 82 -10.64 20.35 14.52
N THR A 83 -11.86 19.84 14.70
CA THR A 83 -13.05 20.29 13.95
C THR A 83 -13.99 21.01 14.91
N SER A 84 -14.21 22.30 14.68
CA SER A 84 -15.23 23.07 15.39
C SER A 84 -16.56 22.99 14.63
N GLY A 85 -17.32 21.90 14.86
CA GLY A 85 -18.73 21.81 14.47
C GLY A 85 -19.05 21.66 12.97
N ALA A 86 -20.35 21.69 12.67
CA ALA A 86 -20.90 21.54 11.31
C ALA A 86 -20.47 22.71 10.39
N PRO A 87 -20.42 22.52 9.05
CA PRO A 87 -20.16 23.61 8.12
C PRO A 87 -21.26 24.67 8.24
N VAL A 88 -20.92 25.84 8.77
CA VAL A 88 -21.80 27.02 8.81
C VAL A 88 -21.69 27.75 7.47
N GLN A 89 -22.81 28.05 6.83
CA GLN A 89 -22.82 28.84 5.59
C GLN A 89 -22.28 30.26 5.84
N PRO A 90 -21.59 30.91 4.89
CA PRO A 90 -21.01 32.26 5.06
C PRO A 90 -21.97 33.30 5.65
N HIS A 91 -23.25 33.19 5.29
CA HIS A 91 -24.34 34.08 5.67
C HIS A 91 -25.27 33.52 6.76
N ALA A 92 -24.96 32.36 7.34
CA ALA A 92 -25.71 31.82 8.46
C ALA A 92 -25.24 32.45 9.78
N GLU A 93 -26.19 32.92 10.59
CA GLU A 93 -25.92 33.21 12.01
C GLU A 93 -25.45 31.92 12.71
N TYR A 94 -24.44 32.03 13.58
CA TYR A 94 -23.97 30.91 14.39
C TYR A 94 -23.88 31.29 15.85
N GLU A 95 -24.34 30.41 16.74
CA GLU A 95 -24.04 30.51 18.16
C GLU A 95 -22.61 30.01 18.37
N SER A 96 -21.68 30.92 18.67
CA SER A 96 -20.34 30.53 19.08
C SER A 96 -20.33 30.18 20.57
N CYS A 97 -19.53 29.20 20.97
CA CYS A 97 -19.33 28.85 22.38
C CYS A 97 -18.57 29.99 23.09
N GLY A 98 -19.30 30.94 23.68
CA GLY A 98 -18.76 31.95 24.59
C GLY A 98 -18.41 33.31 23.98
N VAL A 99 -18.54 33.51 22.66
CA VAL A 99 -18.35 34.82 22.00
C VAL A 99 -19.63 35.20 21.24
N ARG A 100 -20.12 36.43 21.42
CA ARG A 100 -21.29 36.90 20.65
C ARG A 100 -20.88 37.02 19.18
N ALA A 101 -21.56 36.31 18.28
CA ALA A 101 -21.27 36.40 16.85
C ALA A 101 -21.49 37.86 16.40
N GLN A 102 -20.42 38.49 15.93
CA GLN A 102 -20.53 39.82 15.35
C GLN A 102 -21.20 39.72 13.99
N VAL A 103 -22.07 40.67 13.70
CA VAL A 103 -22.82 40.73 12.44
C VAL A 103 -22.45 42.03 11.74
N MET A 104 -22.08 41.94 10.47
CA MET A 104 -21.86 43.09 9.61
C MET A 104 -22.98 43.19 8.57
N PHE A 105 -23.47 44.40 8.33
CA PHE A 105 -24.43 44.64 7.27
C PHE A 105 -23.69 45.03 5.98
N CYS A 106 -23.98 44.31 4.90
CA CYS A 106 -23.36 44.49 3.60
C CYS A 106 -24.40 44.98 2.59
N PRO A 107 -24.09 45.98 1.74
CA PRO A 107 -24.96 46.37 0.64
C PRO A 107 -25.30 45.20 -0.27
N ILE A 108 -26.56 45.13 -0.71
CA ILE A 108 -27.04 44.13 -1.67
C ILE A 108 -26.98 44.77 -3.06
N PRO A 109 -26.07 44.34 -3.96
CA PRO A 109 -26.02 44.84 -5.33
C PRO A 109 -27.29 44.44 -6.10
N ASP A 110 -27.70 45.27 -7.07
CA ASP A 110 -28.90 45.02 -7.89
C ASP A 110 -28.91 43.62 -8.52
N VAL A 111 -27.75 43.14 -8.97
CA VAL A 111 -27.59 41.79 -9.54
C VAL A 111 -27.99 40.69 -8.55
N LEU A 112 -27.64 40.83 -7.26
CA LEU A 112 -28.04 39.86 -6.23
C LEU A 112 -29.52 40.02 -5.86
N ARG A 113 -30.03 41.26 -5.84
CA ARG A 113 -31.45 41.52 -5.63
C ARG A 113 -32.31 40.81 -6.67
N ASP A 114 -31.91 40.90 -7.95
CA ASP A 114 -32.60 40.24 -9.05
C ASP A 114 -32.48 38.71 -9.00
N LEU A 115 -31.26 38.20 -8.77
CA LEU A 115 -30.98 36.75 -8.69
C LEU A 115 -31.76 36.05 -7.56
N LEU A 116 -31.96 36.74 -6.44
CA LEU A 116 -32.67 36.23 -5.28
C LEU A 116 -34.17 36.56 -5.30
N ASN A 117 -34.64 37.21 -6.38
CA ASN A 117 -36.02 37.69 -6.53
C ASN A 117 -36.48 38.61 -5.38
N LEU A 118 -35.57 39.42 -4.85
CA LEU A 118 -35.79 40.38 -3.78
C LEU A 118 -36.28 41.73 -4.33
N LYS A 119 -37.23 41.70 -5.27
CA LYS A 119 -37.76 42.93 -5.89
C LYS A 119 -38.42 43.87 -4.89
N CYS A 120 -38.91 43.32 -3.77
CA CYS A 120 -39.41 44.12 -2.65
C CYS A 120 -38.35 45.07 -2.07
N LEU A 121 -37.06 44.90 -2.37
CA LEU A 121 -35.99 45.80 -1.94
C LEU A 121 -35.67 46.90 -2.96
N SER A 122 -36.60 47.23 -3.87
CA SER A 122 -36.43 48.34 -4.81
C SER A 122 -36.66 49.70 -4.14
N SER A 123 -37.50 49.73 -3.11
CA SER A 123 -37.69 50.89 -2.24
C SER A 123 -38.10 50.45 -0.83
N PRO A 124 -37.94 51.32 0.20
CA PRO A 124 -38.37 50.97 1.56
C PRO A 124 -39.88 50.73 1.67
N GLU A 125 -40.70 51.40 0.84
CA GLU A 125 -42.17 51.25 0.82
C GLU A 125 -42.57 49.84 0.37
N GLU A 126 -41.93 49.35 -0.70
CA GLU A 126 -42.18 48.01 -1.23
C GLU A 126 -41.74 46.94 -0.24
N ALA A 127 -40.62 47.17 0.45
CA ALA A 127 -40.12 46.25 1.46
C ALA A 127 -41.05 46.20 2.67
N GLN A 128 -41.51 47.36 3.15
CA GLN A 128 -42.47 47.44 4.24
C GLN A 128 -43.75 46.66 3.92
N LYS A 129 -44.31 46.82 2.72
CA LYS A 129 -45.48 46.04 2.25
C LYS A 129 -45.21 44.53 2.20
N PHE A 130 -43.99 44.14 1.83
CA PHE A 130 -43.61 42.73 1.72
C PHE A 130 -43.36 42.06 3.08
N PHE A 131 -42.73 42.76 4.03
CA PHE A 131 -42.36 42.22 5.33
C PHE A 131 -43.42 42.40 6.42
N LEU A 132 -44.44 43.23 6.19
CA LEU A 132 -45.59 43.35 7.10
C LEU A 132 -46.43 42.06 7.10
N PRO A 133 -46.85 41.56 8.27
CA PRO A 133 -47.73 40.40 8.36
C PRO A 133 -49.04 40.63 7.62
N ALA A 134 -49.46 39.66 6.79
CA ALA A 134 -50.75 39.69 6.10
C ALA A 134 -51.89 39.81 7.12
N GLY A 135 -52.59 40.96 7.11
CA GLY A 135 -53.66 41.29 8.07
C GLY A 135 -53.53 42.66 8.72
N ASN A 136 -52.36 43.30 8.62
CA ASN A 136 -52.18 44.72 8.92
C ASN A 136 -52.02 45.47 7.60
N ASP A 137 -53.13 45.80 6.93
CA ASP A 137 -53.07 46.77 5.84
C ASP A 137 -52.53 48.08 6.42
N PRO A 138 -51.33 48.53 6.02
CA PRO A 138 -50.81 49.80 6.50
C PRO A 138 -51.82 50.87 6.08
N SER A 139 -52.27 51.72 7.01
CA SER A 139 -52.97 52.93 6.59
C SER A 139 -52.09 53.64 5.57
N ASP A 140 -52.65 54.10 4.45
CA ASP A 140 -51.93 54.75 3.33
C ASP A 140 -51.06 55.97 3.74
N SER A 141 -51.00 56.30 5.03
CA SER A 141 -50.30 57.38 5.69
C SER A 141 -49.11 56.97 6.58
N ILE A 142 -48.71 55.69 6.67
CA ILE A 142 -47.48 55.34 7.43
C ILE A 142 -46.27 55.75 6.60
N GLY A 143 -45.74 56.94 6.87
CA GLY A 143 -44.48 57.41 6.28
C GLY A 143 -43.31 56.49 6.64
N ILE A 144 -42.33 56.38 5.74
CA ILE A 144 -41.07 55.71 6.05
C ILE A 144 -40.28 56.61 6.99
N GLU A 145 -40.25 56.23 8.25
CA GLU A 145 -39.39 56.86 9.25
C GLU A 145 -38.12 56.01 9.40
N PHE A 146 -36.99 56.54 8.93
CA PHE A 146 -35.69 55.97 9.27
C PHE A 146 -35.39 56.30 10.74
N SER A 147 -34.79 55.36 11.45
CA SER A 147 -34.22 55.58 12.78
C SER A 147 -33.23 56.77 12.79
N GLU A 148 -32.94 57.32 13.97
CA GLU A 148 -31.98 58.43 14.13
C GLU A 148 -30.62 58.13 13.49
N ASP A 149 -30.20 56.85 13.49
CA ASP A 149 -28.96 56.38 12.86
C ASP A 149 -29.08 56.13 11.33
N GLY A 150 -30.23 56.44 10.73
CA GLY A 150 -30.46 56.34 9.29
C GLY A 150 -30.79 54.93 8.79
N TYR A 151 -31.39 54.06 9.61
CA TYR A 151 -31.80 52.70 9.20
C TYR A 151 -33.31 52.50 9.16
N PHE A 152 -33.81 51.69 8.22
CA PHE A 152 -35.21 51.29 8.11
C PHE A 152 -35.34 49.76 7.92
N PRO A 153 -36.22 49.06 8.66
CA PRO A 153 -37.17 49.57 9.65
C PRO A 153 -36.47 50.08 10.93
N ASP A 154 -35.33 49.48 11.26
CA ASP A 154 -34.50 49.79 12.43
C ASP A 154 -33.06 49.32 12.17
N THR A 155 -32.20 49.41 13.19
CA THR A 155 -30.80 48.95 13.13
C THR A 155 -30.68 47.43 12.94
N ASP A 156 -31.67 46.66 13.33
CA ASP A 156 -31.65 45.19 13.32
C ASP A 156 -32.16 44.59 12.00
N GLY A 157 -33.10 45.26 11.32
CA GLY A 157 -33.70 44.82 10.08
C GLY A 157 -34.75 43.72 10.22
N TRP A 158 -35.45 43.41 9.13
CA TRP A 158 -36.39 42.30 9.07
C TRP A 158 -35.66 40.96 8.95
N LYS A 159 -36.15 39.94 9.64
CA LYS A 159 -35.70 38.56 9.41
C LYS A 159 -36.19 38.06 8.05
N TYR A 160 -35.29 37.49 7.27
CA TYR A 160 -35.58 36.91 5.96
C TYR A 160 -34.88 35.57 5.80
N VAL A 161 -35.55 34.59 5.18
CA VAL A 161 -34.95 33.29 4.87
C VAL A 161 -34.62 33.28 3.38
N LEU A 162 -33.34 33.16 3.06
CA LEU A 162 -32.86 33.10 1.68
C LEU A 162 -33.33 31.81 0.98
N PRO A 163 -33.29 31.75 -0.37
CA PRO A 163 -33.74 30.57 -1.12
C PRO A 163 -33.03 29.25 -0.77
N ASP A 164 -31.86 29.31 -0.11
CA ASP A 164 -31.12 28.15 0.37
C ASP A 164 -31.52 27.69 1.78
N GLY A 165 -32.51 28.34 2.40
CA GLY A 165 -33.04 28.01 3.73
C GLY A 165 -32.31 28.68 4.89
N VAL A 166 -31.34 29.57 4.63
CA VAL A 166 -30.57 30.25 5.67
C VAL A 166 -31.23 31.57 6.07
N ALA A 167 -31.40 31.79 7.37
CA ALA A 167 -31.91 33.04 7.92
C ALA A 167 -30.83 34.14 7.89
N THR A 168 -31.23 35.33 7.46
CA THR A 168 -30.48 36.59 7.47
C THR A 168 -31.41 37.73 7.92
N ARG A 169 -30.88 38.93 8.06
CA ARG A 169 -31.63 40.16 8.30
C ARG A 169 -31.43 41.12 7.15
N ILE A 170 -32.47 41.86 6.77
CA ILE A 170 -32.46 42.81 5.67
C ILE A 170 -32.97 44.16 6.17
N ARG A 171 -32.26 45.23 5.83
CA ARG A 171 -32.64 46.61 6.18
C ARG A 171 -32.27 47.56 5.05
N PHE A 172 -32.69 48.81 5.15
CA PHE A 172 -32.17 49.92 4.35
C PHE A 172 -31.30 50.82 5.21
N ARG A 173 -30.26 51.38 4.60
CA ARG A 173 -29.42 52.42 5.18
C ARG A 173 -29.49 53.67 4.31
N ARG A 174 -29.85 54.80 4.92
CA ARG A 174 -29.76 56.12 4.32
C ARG A 174 -28.34 56.65 4.54
N ARG A 175 -27.58 56.84 3.45
CA ARG A 175 -26.23 57.44 3.51
C ARG A 175 -26.30 58.96 3.41
N ASN A 176 -27.17 59.46 2.53
CA ASN A 176 -27.53 60.86 2.32
C ASN A 176 -29.02 60.92 1.94
N ASP A 177 -29.62 62.12 1.86
CA ASP A 177 -31.07 62.29 1.60
C ASP A 177 -31.59 61.54 0.36
N ASP A 178 -30.75 61.38 -0.67
CA ASP A 178 -31.11 60.69 -1.93
C ASP A 178 -30.49 59.29 -2.09
N ASP A 179 -29.65 58.81 -1.15
CA ASP A 179 -28.91 57.54 -1.28
C ASP A 179 -29.36 56.52 -0.22
N ILE A 180 -30.37 55.73 -0.60
CA ILE A 180 -30.95 54.67 0.22
C ILE A 180 -30.50 53.32 -0.35
N VAL A 181 -29.77 52.54 0.44
CA VAL A 181 -29.18 51.27 0.01
C VAL A 181 -29.74 50.12 0.85
N ALA A 182 -30.21 49.07 0.20
CA ALA A 182 -30.58 47.83 0.87
C ALA A 182 -29.32 47.08 1.34
N GLU A 183 -29.31 46.66 2.60
CA GLU A 183 -28.24 45.89 3.22
C GLU A 183 -28.79 44.57 3.76
N TRP A 184 -27.99 43.50 3.72
CA TRP A 184 -28.26 42.25 4.45
C TRP A 184 -27.21 41.98 5.51
N SER A 185 -27.56 41.21 6.53
CA SER A 185 -26.65 40.83 7.60
C SER A 185 -25.79 39.63 7.20
N MET A 186 -24.49 39.69 7.49
CA MET A 186 -23.55 38.60 7.35
C MET A 186 -22.78 38.41 8.66
N ALA A 187 -22.50 37.16 9.04
CA ALA A 187 -21.67 36.88 10.21
C ALA A 187 -20.23 37.33 9.93
N VAL A 188 -19.68 38.19 10.79
CA VAL A 188 -18.26 38.52 10.81
C VAL A 188 -17.51 37.28 11.30
N ARG A 189 -16.65 36.75 10.44
CA ARG A 189 -15.82 35.58 10.74
C ARG A 189 -14.43 35.95 11.24
N ASP A 190 -14.14 37.25 11.27
CA ASP A 190 -12.96 37.79 11.91
C ASP A 190 -13.19 37.68 13.41
N ILE A 191 -12.58 36.66 14.01
CA ILE A 191 -12.52 36.50 15.45
C ILE A 191 -11.23 37.19 15.87
N ASP A 192 -11.34 38.23 16.71
CA ASP A 192 -10.17 38.80 17.37
C ASP A 192 -9.49 37.67 18.14
N ILE A 193 -8.29 37.29 17.70
CA ILE A 193 -7.50 36.25 18.36
C ILE A 193 -6.96 36.89 19.64
N PRO A 194 -7.33 36.38 20.83
CA PRO A 194 -6.78 36.91 22.09
C PRO A 194 -5.26 36.90 22.06
N GLU A 195 -4.63 37.84 22.74
CA GLU A 195 -3.17 38.04 22.68
C GLU A 195 -2.40 36.77 23.11
N GLU A 196 -2.95 36.00 24.06
CA GLU A 196 -2.40 34.71 24.48
C GLU A 196 -2.41 33.63 23.37
N TYR A 197 -3.25 33.78 22.35
CA TYR A 197 -3.34 32.88 21.19
C TYR A 197 -2.64 33.43 19.94
N ASN A 198 -1.82 34.48 20.08
CA ASN A 198 -1.08 35.07 18.97
C ASN A 198 -0.13 34.04 18.33
N LEU A 199 -0.41 33.69 17.07
CA LEU A 199 0.34 32.68 16.31
C LEU A 199 1.78 33.09 16.03
N GLU A 200 2.07 34.39 15.86
CA GLU A 200 3.41 34.90 15.63
C GLU A 200 4.28 34.75 16.90
N ALA A 201 3.70 35.02 18.06
CA ALA A 201 4.37 34.77 19.34
C ALA A 201 4.64 33.27 19.57
N ALA A 202 3.67 32.40 19.25
CA ALA A 202 3.84 30.96 19.36
C ALA A 202 4.91 30.41 18.40
N ALA A 203 4.93 30.91 17.16
CA ALA A 203 5.94 30.54 16.16
C ALA A 203 7.34 31.02 16.56
N SER A 204 7.46 32.24 17.10
CA SER A 204 8.73 32.79 17.57
C SER A 204 9.31 31.95 18.71
N ARG A 205 8.50 31.57 19.70
CA ARG A 205 8.94 30.66 20.79
C ARG A 205 9.48 29.32 20.31
N LEU A 206 8.86 28.75 19.27
CA LEU A 206 9.35 27.53 18.65
C LEU A 206 10.67 27.76 17.88
N ALA A 207 10.78 28.88 17.15
CA ALA A 207 12.00 29.23 16.44
C ALA A 207 13.17 29.42 17.43
N ASP A 208 12.94 30.16 18.52
CA ASP A 208 13.92 30.42 19.58
C ASP A 208 14.35 29.12 20.29
N ALA A 209 13.42 28.18 20.49
CA ALA A 209 13.75 26.88 21.09
C ALA A 209 14.66 26.01 20.21
N PHE A 210 14.69 26.24 18.90
CA PHE A 210 15.48 25.48 17.92
C PHE A 210 16.47 26.34 17.14
N GLU A 211 16.86 27.49 17.69
CA GLU A 211 17.83 28.41 17.09
C GLU A 211 19.21 27.76 16.91
N LEU A 212 19.59 26.86 17.83
CA LEU A 212 20.80 26.05 17.71
C LEU A 212 20.58 24.85 16.78
N ASP A 213 21.41 24.76 15.74
CA ASP A 213 21.47 23.60 14.86
C ASP A 213 21.65 22.31 15.66
N GLN A 214 20.81 21.31 15.38
CA GLN A 214 20.89 19.94 15.92
C GLN A 214 20.51 19.77 17.40
N ARG A 215 19.74 20.68 17.99
CA ARG A 215 19.19 20.46 19.33
C ARG A 215 18.36 19.17 19.39
N GLU A 216 18.73 18.26 20.29
CA GLU A 216 18.11 16.94 20.43
C GLU A 216 16.76 17.02 21.17
N LEU A 217 15.76 16.28 20.69
CA LEU A 217 14.53 15.96 21.42
C LEU A 217 14.73 14.62 22.14
N ARG A 218 14.70 14.63 23.47
CA ARG A 218 15.01 13.45 24.28
C ARG A 218 13.92 13.17 25.31
N PHE A 219 13.56 11.91 25.48
CA PHE A 219 12.72 11.51 26.62
C PHE A 219 13.47 11.67 27.93
N THR A 220 12.79 12.18 28.95
CA THR A 220 13.20 11.95 30.34
C THR A 220 13.17 10.46 30.67
N ASP A 221 13.91 10.02 31.68
CA ASP A 221 14.03 8.59 32.00
C ASP A 221 12.68 7.96 32.33
N ASP A 222 11.84 8.66 33.10
CA ASP A 222 10.47 8.30 33.43
C ASP A 222 9.55 8.32 32.18
N ALA A 223 9.68 9.31 31.30
CA ALA A 223 8.95 9.33 30.03
C ALA A 223 9.33 8.16 29.11
N ASN A 224 10.60 7.78 29.06
CA ASN A 224 11.07 6.65 28.28
C ASN A 224 10.50 5.33 28.83
N LEU A 225 10.46 5.16 30.16
CA LEU A 225 9.82 4.02 30.80
C LEU A 225 8.31 3.96 30.51
N ALA A 226 7.61 5.09 30.58
CA ALA A 226 6.19 5.18 30.23
C ALA A 226 5.96 4.86 28.74
N PHE A 227 6.78 5.42 27.85
CA PHE A 227 6.74 5.14 26.42
C PHE A 227 6.94 3.64 26.12
N GLN A 228 7.93 3.00 26.74
CA GLN A 228 8.17 1.57 26.60
C GLN A 228 7.00 0.74 27.14
N SER A 229 6.41 1.14 28.25
CA SER A 229 5.24 0.49 28.85
C SER A 229 4.02 0.54 27.92
N TYR A 230 3.70 1.72 27.37
CA TYR A 230 2.61 1.87 26.40
C TYR A 230 2.92 1.19 25.05
N SER A 231 4.18 1.19 24.62
CA SER A 231 4.60 0.43 23.45
C SER A 231 4.42 -1.08 23.65
N ALA A 232 4.72 -1.59 24.84
CA ALA A 232 4.50 -3.00 25.19
C ALA A 232 3.01 -3.34 25.18
N TYR A 233 2.16 -2.45 25.72
CA TYR A 233 0.71 -2.57 25.64
C TYR A 233 0.22 -2.74 24.19
N PHE A 234 0.65 -1.88 23.26
CA PHE A 234 0.26 -2.03 21.85
C PHE A 234 0.76 -3.34 21.23
N ASN A 235 1.97 -3.80 21.58
CA ASN A 235 2.49 -5.08 21.09
C ASN A 235 1.67 -6.28 21.60
N ILE A 236 1.17 -6.23 22.84
CA ILE A 236 0.24 -7.23 23.37
C ILE A 236 -1.05 -7.25 22.55
N LEU A 237 -1.63 -6.07 22.27
CA LEU A 237 -2.84 -5.98 21.46
C LEU A 237 -2.62 -6.48 20.02
N VAL A 238 -1.44 -6.27 19.42
CA VAL A 238 -1.08 -6.84 18.11
C VAL A 238 -1.08 -8.36 18.16
N ALA A 239 -0.51 -8.94 19.21
CA ALA A 239 -0.46 -10.39 19.37
C ALA A 239 -1.88 -10.96 19.48
N GLN A 240 -2.75 -10.31 20.26
CA GLN A 240 -4.15 -10.69 20.40
C GLN A 240 -4.90 -10.58 19.06
N ALA A 241 -4.81 -9.44 18.36
CA ALA A 241 -5.46 -9.27 17.06
C ALA A 241 -4.99 -10.30 16.01
N ARG A 242 -3.72 -10.74 16.06
CA ARG A 242 -3.22 -11.83 15.21
C ARG A 242 -3.81 -13.20 15.58
N GLN A 243 -4.01 -13.47 16.87
CA GLN A 243 -4.67 -14.69 17.34
C GLN A 243 -6.14 -14.73 16.91
N ASP A 244 -6.78 -13.57 16.87
CA ASP A 244 -8.16 -13.39 16.41
C ASP A 244 -8.27 -13.37 14.86
N GLU A 245 -7.17 -13.60 14.14
CA GLU A 245 -7.05 -13.52 12.69
C GLU A 245 -7.42 -12.15 12.07
N ASP A 246 -7.50 -11.09 12.89
CA ASP A 246 -7.69 -9.70 12.43
C ASP A 246 -6.36 -9.05 12.05
N ILE A 247 -5.91 -9.37 10.84
CA ILE A 247 -4.67 -8.85 10.26
C ILE A 247 -4.71 -7.31 10.11
N GLY A 248 -5.91 -6.72 9.92
CA GLY A 248 -6.08 -5.29 9.74
C GLY A 248 -5.81 -4.54 11.04
N GLN A 249 -6.47 -4.96 12.11
CA GLN A 249 -6.29 -4.40 13.45
C GLN A 249 -4.86 -4.64 13.97
N ALA A 250 -4.28 -5.82 13.72
CA ALA A 250 -2.89 -6.11 14.07
C ALA A 250 -1.89 -5.18 13.38
N ALA A 251 -2.12 -4.82 12.11
CA ALA A 251 -1.27 -3.86 11.40
C ALA A 251 -1.44 -2.44 11.95
N GLN A 252 -2.66 -2.04 12.28
CA GLN A 252 -2.97 -0.72 12.87
C GLN A 252 -2.32 -0.56 14.25
N LEU A 253 -2.47 -1.54 15.13
CA LEU A 253 -1.88 -1.51 16.47
C LEU A 253 -0.34 -1.60 16.41
N GLY A 254 0.21 -2.31 15.43
CA GLY A 254 1.66 -2.46 15.26
C GLY A 254 2.39 -1.17 14.89
N CYS A 255 1.67 -0.14 14.41
CA CYS A 255 2.24 1.19 14.15
C CYS A 255 2.04 2.17 15.32
N CYS A 256 1.24 1.84 16.34
CA CYS A 256 0.95 2.72 17.47
C CYS A 256 2.18 3.10 18.30
N PRO A 257 3.18 2.23 18.56
CA PRO A 257 4.42 2.64 19.22
C PRO A 257 5.14 3.80 18.51
N TRP A 258 5.16 3.75 17.17
CA TRP A 258 5.76 4.80 16.37
C TRP A 258 4.93 6.10 16.40
N LYS A 259 3.60 5.98 16.31
CA LYS A 259 2.69 7.13 16.47
C LYS A 259 2.82 7.79 17.84
N LEU A 260 2.96 7.00 18.89
CA LEU A 260 3.13 7.47 20.26
C LEU A 260 4.40 8.33 20.39
N GLY A 261 5.51 7.89 19.79
CA GLY A 261 6.77 8.63 19.82
C GLY A 261 6.65 9.97 19.08
N MET A 262 6.07 9.96 17.88
CA MET A 262 5.84 11.18 17.10
C MET A 262 4.89 12.15 17.80
N LEU A 263 3.83 11.63 18.41
CA LEU A 263 2.83 12.46 19.06
C LEU A 263 3.38 13.06 20.36
N SER A 264 4.17 12.29 21.11
CA SER A 264 4.87 12.81 22.29
C SER A 264 5.83 13.94 21.92
N ALA A 265 6.60 13.80 20.84
CA ALA A 265 7.44 14.88 20.34
C ALA A 265 6.61 16.10 19.88
N SER A 266 5.51 15.88 19.15
CA SER A 266 4.63 16.95 18.67
C SER A 266 3.98 17.73 19.82
N LEU A 267 3.56 17.04 20.88
CA LEU A 267 2.98 17.66 22.06
C LEU A 267 4.02 18.42 22.89
N ALA A 268 5.26 17.93 22.98
CA ALA A 268 6.33 18.69 23.62
C ALA A 268 6.59 20.02 22.89
N LEU A 269 6.59 20.00 21.56
CA LEU A 269 6.69 21.22 20.74
C LEU A 269 5.47 22.13 20.93
N TRP A 270 4.27 21.57 21.02
CA TRP A 270 3.05 22.31 21.31
C TRP A 270 3.13 23.03 22.66
N ASP A 271 3.60 22.34 23.69
CA ASP A 271 3.74 22.89 25.03
C ASP A 271 4.75 24.05 25.06
N ILE A 272 5.82 24.00 24.25
CA ILE A 272 6.75 25.12 24.06
C ILE A 272 6.07 26.29 23.35
N ALA A 273 5.38 26.00 22.24
CA ALA A 273 4.70 27.02 21.42
C ALA A 273 3.67 27.80 22.23
N TRP A 274 3.00 27.16 23.18
CA TRP A 274 1.91 27.75 23.97
C TRP A 274 2.25 27.96 25.45
N GLN A 275 3.53 27.91 25.82
CA GLN A 275 4.01 28.11 27.19
C GLN A 275 3.28 27.23 28.22
N GLN A 276 2.91 26.01 27.84
CA GLN A 276 2.32 25.02 28.75
C GLN A 276 3.39 24.21 29.50
N SER A 277 4.67 24.39 29.15
CA SER A 277 5.80 23.84 29.91
C SER A 277 6.10 24.72 31.12
N GLU A 278 6.07 24.12 32.32
CA GLU A 278 6.46 24.80 33.58
C GLU A 278 7.95 25.16 33.61
N ALA A 279 8.79 24.48 32.83
CA ALA A 279 10.21 24.76 32.75
C ALA A 279 10.48 25.86 31.70
N PRO A 280 11.06 27.02 32.08
CA PRO A 280 11.54 27.99 31.11
C PRO A 280 12.62 27.33 30.24
N VAL A 281 12.62 27.62 28.93
CA VAL A 281 13.68 27.23 27.98
C VAL A 281 14.92 28.08 28.27
N ALA A 282 15.44 28.01 29.49
CA ALA A 282 16.47 28.93 29.99
C ALA A 282 17.88 28.59 29.47
N ASP A 283 18.10 27.34 29.05
CA ASP A 283 19.37 26.90 28.49
C ASP A 283 19.13 26.26 27.12
N GLN A 284 19.47 26.99 26.06
CA GLN A 284 19.37 26.51 24.67
C GLN A 284 20.32 25.33 24.39
N THR A 285 21.34 25.10 25.23
CA THR A 285 22.34 24.02 25.04
C THR A 285 21.86 22.64 25.50
N GLN A 286 20.79 22.58 26.32
CA GLN A 286 20.21 21.33 26.80
C GLN A 286 19.22 20.73 25.80
N PRO A 287 19.08 19.40 25.72
CA PRO A 287 18.06 18.78 24.88
C PRO A 287 16.65 19.22 25.30
N VAL A 288 15.73 19.26 24.33
CA VAL A 288 14.32 19.45 24.63
C VAL A 288 13.78 18.17 25.23
N LEU A 289 13.36 18.25 26.49
CA LEU A 289 12.92 17.10 27.26
C LEU A 289 11.44 16.80 27.03
N VAL A 290 11.14 15.58 26.61
CA VAL A 290 9.79 15.04 26.56
C VAL A 290 9.50 14.38 27.91
N THR A 291 8.56 14.95 28.66
CA THR A 291 8.22 14.51 30.02
C THR A 291 7.19 13.38 30.03
N VAL A 292 7.06 12.68 31.15
CA VAL A 292 6.09 11.59 31.30
C VAL A 292 4.65 12.06 31.06
N ASN A 293 4.32 13.28 31.50
CA ASN A 293 3.00 13.88 31.28
C ASN A 293 2.69 14.01 29.78
N VAL A 294 3.67 14.46 28.98
CA VAL A 294 3.52 14.58 27.52
C VAL A 294 3.28 13.21 26.88
N VAL A 295 3.99 12.17 27.31
CA VAL A 295 3.81 10.80 26.83
C VAL A 295 2.42 10.24 27.20
N SER A 296 1.96 10.49 28.44
CA SER A 296 0.63 10.08 28.89
C SER A 296 -0.49 10.79 28.13
N ARG A 297 -0.34 12.10 27.85
CA ARG A 297 -1.27 12.86 26.99
C ARG A 297 -1.28 12.31 25.57
N ALA A 298 -0.11 12.01 25.01
CA ALA A 298 0.00 11.40 23.68
C ALA A 298 -0.71 10.04 23.62
N PHE A 299 -0.54 9.22 24.65
CA PHE A 299 -1.23 7.95 24.78
C PHE A 299 -2.75 8.14 24.85
N GLY A 300 -3.25 9.01 25.73
CA GLY A 300 -4.69 9.30 25.85
C GLY A 300 -5.31 9.81 24.54
N LEU A 301 -4.61 10.64 23.78
CA LEU A 301 -5.07 11.10 22.47
C LEU A 301 -5.13 9.96 21.44
N LEU A 302 -4.20 9.01 21.47
CA LEU A 302 -4.28 7.81 20.64
C LEU A 302 -5.46 6.93 21.02
N GLU A 303 -5.77 6.78 22.31
CA GLU A 303 -6.95 6.03 22.77
C GLU A 303 -8.26 6.67 22.30
N ILE A 304 -8.35 8.00 22.37
CA ILE A 304 -9.52 8.74 21.87
C ILE A 304 -9.66 8.55 20.36
N LEU A 305 -8.57 8.66 19.61
CA LEU A 305 -8.59 8.48 18.14
C LEU A 305 -9.04 7.07 17.75
N GLU A 306 -8.53 6.04 18.42
CA GLU A 306 -8.95 4.65 18.17
C GLU A 306 -10.43 4.44 18.53
N SER A 307 -10.91 5.07 19.61
CA SER A 307 -12.33 5.02 20.00
C SER A 307 -13.23 5.68 18.96
N ILE A 308 -12.84 6.86 18.43
CA ILE A 308 -13.57 7.55 17.37
C ILE A 308 -13.59 6.70 16.09
N VAL A 309 -12.45 6.12 15.70
CA VAL A 309 -12.37 5.24 14.52
C VAL A 309 -13.29 4.03 14.68
N ALA A 310 -13.34 3.42 15.86
CA ALA A 310 -14.25 2.30 16.14
C ALA A 310 -15.72 2.72 16.00
N THR A 311 -16.12 3.84 16.61
CA THR A 311 -17.49 4.39 16.52
C THR A 311 -17.87 4.70 15.07
N MET A 312 -17.01 5.40 14.34
CA MET A 312 -17.25 5.75 12.92
C MET A 312 -17.28 4.52 12.00
N SER A 313 -16.68 3.41 12.44
CA SER A 313 -16.63 2.18 11.67
C SER A 313 -17.92 1.36 11.72
N GLY A 314 -18.93 1.81 12.48
CA GLY A 314 -20.16 1.05 12.69
C GLY A 314 -19.93 -0.26 13.43
N HIS A 315 -18.74 -0.45 14.04
CA HIS A 315 -18.51 -1.55 14.95
C HIS A 315 -19.23 -1.20 16.24
N SER A 316 -20.38 -1.82 16.47
CA SER A 316 -21.05 -1.86 17.77
C SER A 316 -20.29 -2.72 18.80
N GLY A 317 -19.16 -3.30 18.40
CA GLY A 317 -18.22 -3.97 19.29
C GLY A 317 -17.52 -2.96 20.19
N THR A 318 -17.46 -3.33 21.46
CA THR A 318 -16.71 -2.65 22.51
C THR A 318 -15.30 -2.30 22.03
N THR A 319 -14.95 -1.01 22.14
CA THR A 319 -13.58 -0.53 21.99
C THR A 319 -12.61 -1.34 22.85
N ALA A 320 -11.32 -1.36 22.52
CA ALA A 320 -10.30 -2.05 23.34
C ALA A 320 -10.39 -1.68 24.84
N PHE A 321 -10.89 -0.49 25.18
CA PHE A 321 -11.08 -0.04 26.56
C PHE A 321 -12.38 -0.48 27.23
N THR A 322 -13.48 -0.60 26.50
CA THR A 322 -14.62 -1.34 27.04
C THR A 322 -14.26 -2.81 27.20
N SER A 323 -13.34 -3.37 26.40
CA SER A 323 -12.90 -4.74 26.56
C SER A 323 -12.03 -4.98 27.81
N VAL A 324 -11.23 -4.03 28.30
CA VAL A 324 -10.42 -4.25 29.52
C VAL A 324 -11.26 -4.05 30.78
N ALA A 325 -12.11 -3.01 30.83
CA ALA A 325 -13.05 -2.82 31.93
C ALA A 325 -14.13 -3.93 31.92
N ALA A 326 -14.67 -4.30 30.76
CA ALA A 326 -15.62 -5.40 30.64
C ALA A 326 -14.95 -6.76 30.73
N ALA A 327 -13.65 -6.95 30.45
CA ALA A 327 -12.96 -8.21 30.73
C ALA A 327 -12.61 -8.32 32.22
N ALA A 328 -12.26 -7.23 32.91
CA ALA A 328 -12.11 -7.25 34.36
C ALA A 328 -13.46 -7.55 35.04
N GLU A 329 -14.53 -6.87 34.61
CA GLU A 329 -15.91 -7.08 35.06
C GLU A 329 -16.44 -8.47 34.66
N ALA A 330 -16.18 -8.94 33.43
CA ALA A 330 -16.58 -10.25 32.95
C ALA A 330 -15.74 -11.36 33.58
N THR A 331 -14.47 -11.14 33.93
CA THR A 331 -13.69 -12.16 34.66
C THR A 331 -14.17 -12.26 36.11
N ARG A 332 -14.61 -11.14 36.70
CA ARG A 332 -15.26 -11.12 38.02
C ARG A 332 -16.65 -11.77 37.99
N LYS A 333 -17.47 -11.43 37.00
CA LYS A 333 -18.82 -12.01 36.78
C LYS A 333 -18.77 -13.46 36.28
N ARG A 334 -17.73 -13.88 35.56
CA ARG A 334 -17.53 -15.24 35.06
C ARG A 334 -16.97 -16.17 36.12
N LYS A 335 -16.14 -15.67 37.06
CA LYS A 335 -15.82 -16.46 38.27
C LYS A 335 -17.04 -16.66 39.16
N GLN A 336 -17.84 -15.60 39.38
CA GLN A 336 -19.08 -15.70 40.15
C GLN A 336 -20.11 -16.60 39.44
N SER A 337 -20.31 -16.39 38.13
CA SER A 337 -21.23 -17.16 37.29
C SER A 337 -20.79 -18.60 37.09
N ASP A 338 -19.49 -18.90 36.94
CA ASP A 338 -19.05 -20.28 36.75
C ASP A 338 -19.10 -21.04 38.08
N GLU A 339 -18.83 -20.41 39.23
CA GLU A 339 -19.07 -21.04 40.54
C GLU A 339 -20.57 -21.22 40.82
N ASP A 340 -21.42 -20.24 40.53
CA ASP A 340 -22.87 -20.34 40.71
C ASP A 340 -23.50 -21.35 39.73
N HIS A 341 -23.00 -21.43 38.49
CA HIS A 341 -23.50 -22.34 37.46
C HIS A 341 -22.96 -23.78 37.63
N LEU A 342 -21.76 -23.96 38.20
CA LEU A 342 -21.25 -25.27 38.61
C LEU A 342 -21.98 -25.75 39.87
N SER A 343 -22.27 -24.86 40.82
CA SER A 343 -23.07 -25.16 42.03
C SER A 343 -24.52 -25.52 41.68
N ALA A 344 -25.13 -24.80 40.73
CA ALA A 344 -26.48 -25.09 40.24
C ALA A 344 -26.54 -26.37 39.38
N GLN A 345 -25.51 -26.68 38.59
CA GLN A 345 -25.45 -27.93 37.81
C GLN A 345 -25.14 -29.16 38.68
N LEU A 346 -24.32 -29.02 39.72
CA LEU A 346 -24.08 -30.09 40.70
C LEU A 346 -25.31 -30.36 41.58
N GLN A 347 -26.20 -29.39 41.75
CA GLN A 347 -27.47 -29.56 42.47
C GLN A 347 -28.64 -30.04 41.57
N GLN A 348 -28.49 -30.08 40.24
CA GLN A 348 -29.55 -30.48 39.28
C GLN A 348 -29.31 -31.80 38.55
N SER A 349 -28.28 -32.59 38.90
CA SER A 349 -28.18 -33.96 38.41
C SER A 349 -29.12 -34.89 39.19
N SER A 350 -30.41 -34.89 38.81
CA SER A 350 -31.27 -36.04 39.06
C SER A 350 -30.70 -37.26 38.34
N PRO A 351 -30.63 -38.43 38.98
CA PRO A 351 -30.39 -39.67 38.26
C PRO A 351 -31.59 -39.96 37.35
N ASP A 352 -31.34 -40.68 36.26
CA ASP A 352 -32.30 -41.15 35.25
C ASP A 352 -32.81 -40.11 34.24
N ARG A 353 -32.05 -39.91 33.16
CA ARG A 353 -32.61 -39.45 31.88
C ARG A 353 -32.79 -40.64 30.94
N SER A 354 -34.06 -40.99 30.71
CA SER A 354 -34.48 -42.05 29.81
C SER A 354 -34.22 -41.71 28.34
N TRP A 355 -33.92 -42.75 27.56
CA TRP A 355 -33.85 -42.76 26.11
C TRP A 355 -35.19 -42.31 25.50
N ASP A 356 -35.34 -41.03 25.16
CA ASP A 356 -36.58 -40.46 24.62
C ASP A 356 -36.50 -40.27 23.08
N PRO A 357 -37.45 -40.80 22.28
CA PRO A 357 -37.42 -40.79 20.80
C PRO A 357 -37.40 -39.42 20.10
N GLN A 358 -37.33 -38.31 20.82
CA GLN A 358 -37.09 -36.97 20.24
C GLN A 358 -35.98 -36.24 20.99
N ALA A 359 -34.71 -36.42 20.59
CA ALA A 359 -33.64 -35.53 21.04
C ALA A 359 -33.68 -34.20 20.27
N GLN A 360 -34.17 -33.19 21.00
CA GLN A 360 -34.68 -31.88 20.60
C GLN A 360 -33.66 -30.84 20.09
N HIS A 361 -32.54 -31.20 19.44
CA HIS A 361 -31.57 -30.18 18.97
C HIS A 361 -31.20 -30.24 17.50
N SER A 362 -30.87 -31.40 16.92
CA SER A 362 -30.36 -31.47 15.54
C SER A 362 -31.41 -31.81 14.48
N GLY A 363 -32.56 -32.37 14.86
CA GLY A 363 -33.60 -32.85 13.93
C GLY A 363 -33.34 -34.25 13.34
N ILE A 364 -32.33 -34.98 13.83
CA ILE A 364 -32.09 -36.40 13.53
C ILE A 364 -32.51 -37.23 14.75
N LEU A 365 -33.20 -38.35 14.52
CA LEU A 365 -33.55 -39.30 15.58
C LEU A 365 -32.28 -39.94 16.18
N ASP A 366 -32.23 -40.11 17.50
CA ASP A 366 -31.08 -40.72 18.19
C ASP A 366 -30.72 -42.11 17.65
N THR A 367 -31.72 -42.89 17.25
CA THR A 367 -31.52 -44.19 16.61
C THR A 367 -30.77 -44.10 15.28
N GLU A 368 -31.10 -43.09 14.46
CA GLU A 368 -30.43 -42.83 13.19
C GLU A 368 -29.05 -42.18 13.40
N LEU A 369 -28.92 -41.30 14.39
CA LEU A 369 -27.65 -40.67 14.75
C LEU A 369 -26.66 -41.70 15.26
N LEU A 370 -27.08 -42.59 16.17
CA LEU A 370 -26.28 -43.69 16.68
C LEU A 370 -25.88 -44.64 15.54
N ARG A 371 -26.83 -45.07 14.70
CA ARG A 371 -26.54 -45.92 13.53
C ARG A 371 -25.42 -45.35 12.66
N ARG A 372 -25.47 -44.05 12.36
CA ARG A 372 -24.46 -43.39 11.53
C ARG A 372 -23.12 -43.27 12.23
N LEU A 373 -23.11 -43.06 13.55
CA LEU A 373 -21.90 -43.05 14.36
C LEU A 373 -21.25 -44.43 14.41
N LEU A 374 -22.02 -45.51 14.57
CA LEU A 374 -21.54 -46.89 14.53
C LEU A 374 -20.89 -47.23 13.18
N MET A 375 -21.45 -46.75 12.08
CA MET A 375 -20.82 -46.88 10.75
C MET A 375 -19.48 -46.12 10.62
N LYS A 376 -19.16 -45.19 11.53
CA LYS A 376 -17.88 -44.49 11.59
C LYS A 376 -16.91 -45.11 12.60
N ALA A 377 -17.28 -46.20 13.27
CA ALA A 377 -16.40 -46.86 14.22
C ALA A 377 -15.12 -47.36 13.53
N GLU A 378 -14.01 -47.22 14.23
CA GLU A 378 -12.69 -47.67 13.80
C GLU A 378 -12.16 -48.66 14.85
N LYS A 379 -11.42 -49.68 14.43
CA LYS A 379 -10.70 -50.53 15.38
C LYS A 379 -9.58 -49.74 16.06
N ASP A 380 -9.48 -49.84 17.39
CA ASP A 380 -8.39 -49.20 18.15
C ASP A 380 -7.04 -49.88 17.88
N SER A 381 -7.05 -51.20 17.67
CA SER A 381 -5.92 -52.01 17.22
C SER A 381 -6.41 -53.21 16.39
N ASP A 382 -5.53 -53.96 15.73
CA ASP A 382 -5.94 -55.09 14.85
C ASP A 382 -6.85 -56.13 15.58
N THR A 383 -6.63 -56.29 16.88
CA THR A 383 -7.39 -57.16 17.81
C THR A 383 -8.24 -56.40 18.83
N GLY A 384 -8.27 -55.07 18.77
CA GLY A 384 -8.94 -54.20 19.76
C GLY A 384 -10.43 -53.98 19.48
N PRO A 385 -11.15 -53.35 20.43
CA PRO A 385 -12.56 -53.00 20.26
C PRO A 385 -12.75 -51.95 19.17
N TYR A 386 -13.99 -51.83 18.69
CA TYR A 386 -14.39 -50.75 17.79
C TYR A 386 -14.69 -49.51 18.62
N ILE A 387 -14.13 -48.37 18.22
CA ILE A 387 -14.30 -47.09 18.90
C ILE A 387 -14.89 -46.04 17.96
N VAL A 388 -15.81 -45.23 18.48
CA VAL A 388 -16.30 -44.03 17.81
C VAL A 388 -15.79 -42.82 18.59
N LYS A 389 -14.92 -42.02 17.98
CA LYS A 389 -14.38 -40.79 18.61
C LYS A 389 -15.38 -39.65 18.47
N SER A 390 -15.44 -38.75 19.44
CA SER A 390 -16.37 -37.60 19.45
C SER A 390 -16.36 -36.78 18.16
N ARG A 391 -15.17 -36.55 17.55
CA ARG A 391 -15.01 -35.88 16.25
C ARG A 391 -15.78 -36.52 15.09
N ALA A 392 -16.19 -37.78 15.20
CA ALA A 392 -16.97 -38.46 14.18
C ALA A 392 -18.32 -37.76 13.95
N ILE A 393 -18.87 -37.09 14.98
CA ILE A 393 -20.16 -36.40 14.93
C ILE A 393 -20.24 -35.36 13.81
N TYR A 394 -19.15 -34.65 13.51
CA TYR A 394 -19.08 -33.65 12.44
C TYR A 394 -19.14 -34.25 11.03
N ASN A 395 -18.91 -35.56 10.90
CA ASN A 395 -18.92 -36.28 9.63
C ASN A 395 -20.18 -37.14 9.43
N VAL A 396 -21.13 -37.07 10.38
CA VAL A 396 -22.37 -37.86 10.38
C VAL A 396 -23.50 -37.14 9.63
N ALA A 397 -23.48 -35.80 9.64
CA ALA A 397 -24.41 -35.00 8.83
C ALA A 397 -24.06 -35.10 7.33
N ARG A 398 -25.03 -35.46 6.50
CA ARG A 398 -24.95 -35.38 5.04
C ARG A 398 -25.29 -33.97 4.58
N GLN A 399 -24.77 -33.55 3.42
CA GLN A 399 -25.08 -32.25 2.81
C GLN A 399 -26.59 -32.01 2.57
N LYS A 400 -27.42 -33.07 2.58
CA LYS A 400 -28.87 -32.99 2.39
C LYS A 400 -29.68 -33.04 3.69
N ASP A 401 -29.03 -33.25 4.84
CA ASP A 401 -29.75 -33.28 6.11
C ASP A 401 -30.15 -31.84 6.46
N LYS A 402 -31.46 -31.58 6.53
CA LYS A 402 -32.00 -30.30 7.02
C LYS A 402 -31.95 -30.30 8.54
N LEU A 403 -30.77 -30.04 9.10
CA LEU A 403 -30.59 -29.98 10.55
C LEU A 403 -31.23 -28.72 11.12
N ALA A 404 -31.94 -28.84 12.25
CA ALA A 404 -32.49 -27.70 12.98
C ALA A 404 -31.37 -26.90 13.68
N LYS A 405 -30.33 -27.60 14.17
CA LYS A 405 -29.07 -27.03 14.69
C LYS A 405 -27.89 -27.91 14.26
N PRO A 406 -26.69 -27.35 14.06
CA PRO A 406 -25.49 -28.14 13.76
C PRO A 406 -25.17 -29.09 14.91
N LEU A 407 -24.76 -30.32 14.57
CA LEU A 407 -24.31 -31.29 15.57
C LEU A 407 -23.04 -30.82 16.27
N ALA A 408 -23.01 -30.92 17.60
CA ALA A 408 -21.89 -30.58 18.45
C ALA A 408 -21.34 -31.80 19.19
N VAL A 409 -20.15 -31.66 19.79
CA VAL A 409 -19.55 -32.72 20.62
C VAL A 409 -20.41 -33.04 21.84
N SER A 410 -21.13 -32.06 22.39
CA SER A 410 -22.10 -32.29 23.46
C SER A 410 -23.19 -33.29 23.07
N ASP A 411 -23.67 -33.25 21.82
CA ASP A 411 -24.69 -34.18 21.33
C ASP A 411 -24.14 -35.60 21.26
N PHE A 412 -22.87 -35.76 20.84
CA PHE A 412 -22.18 -37.05 20.88
C PHE A 412 -22.06 -37.59 22.30
N ARG A 413 -21.64 -36.75 23.27
CA ARG A 413 -21.43 -37.19 24.67
C ARG A 413 -22.73 -37.60 25.34
N SER A 414 -23.80 -36.82 25.13
CA SER A 414 -25.13 -37.14 25.64
C SER A 414 -25.62 -38.47 25.07
N LEU A 415 -25.50 -38.66 23.75
CA LEU A 415 -25.88 -39.90 23.10
C LEU A 415 -25.03 -41.07 23.58
N ALA A 416 -23.70 -40.91 23.64
CA ALA A 416 -22.77 -41.96 24.04
C ALA A 416 -22.99 -42.43 25.49
N ARG A 417 -23.36 -41.51 26.40
CA ARG A 417 -23.74 -41.85 27.79
C ARG A 417 -25.08 -42.59 27.88
N ALA A 418 -25.99 -42.36 26.92
CA ALA A 418 -27.29 -43.01 26.86
C ALA A 418 -27.27 -44.37 26.14
N VAL A 419 -26.17 -44.74 25.47
CA VAL A 419 -26.05 -46.04 24.81
C VAL A 419 -26.13 -47.17 25.85
N PRO A 420 -26.98 -48.19 25.65
CA PRO A 420 -27.03 -49.35 26.52
C PRO A 420 -25.67 -50.00 26.69
N THR A 421 -25.34 -50.42 27.91
CA THR A 421 -24.08 -51.10 28.23
C THR A 421 -23.86 -52.39 27.43
N THR A 422 -24.96 -53.01 26.97
CA THR A 422 -24.93 -54.15 26.04
C THR A 422 -24.32 -53.81 24.69
N LEU A 423 -24.46 -52.57 24.19
CA LEU A 423 -23.87 -52.11 22.92
C LEU A 423 -22.47 -51.53 23.10
N GLY A 424 -22.21 -50.88 24.23
CA GLY A 424 -20.92 -50.27 24.50
C GLY A 424 -20.88 -49.40 25.74
N SER A 425 -19.71 -48.82 25.99
CA SER A 425 -19.46 -47.92 27.11
C SER A 425 -18.78 -46.64 26.64
N TYR A 426 -19.20 -45.50 27.16
CA TYR A 426 -18.53 -44.23 26.91
C TYR A 426 -17.31 -44.05 27.82
N ASP A 427 -16.13 -43.85 27.21
CA ASP A 427 -14.87 -43.53 27.92
C ASP A 427 -14.66 -42.03 27.89
N GLU A 428 -14.86 -41.39 29.05
CA GLU A 428 -14.75 -39.94 29.22
C GLU A 428 -13.31 -39.43 29.08
N SER A 429 -12.31 -40.24 29.44
CA SER A 429 -10.90 -39.86 29.32
C SER A 429 -10.43 -39.76 27.87
N LYS A 430 -11.02 -40.59 27.00
CA LYS A 430 -10.70 -40.64 25.56
C LYS A 430 -11.73 -39.96 24.68
N ASP A 431 -12.82 -39.45 25.26
CA ASP A 431 -13.95 -38.82 24.56
C ASP A 431 -14.47 -39.71 23.41
N CYS A 432 -14.66 -41.00 23.71
CA CYS A 432 -15.06 -42.00 22.71
C CYS A 432 -16.05 -43.04 23.24
N LEU A 433 -16.93 -43.50 22.36
CA LEU A 433 -17.82 -44.65 22.60
C LEU A 433 -17.09 -45.93 22.21
N ILE A 434 -16.88 -46.84 23.16
CA ILE A 434 -16.25 -48.15 22.96
C ILE A 434 -17.35 -49.18 22.76
N LEU A 435 -17.33 -49.89 21.64
CA LEU A 435 -18.31 -50.91 21.30
C LEU A 435 -17.81 -52.28 21.75
N ALA A 436 -18.62 -52.97 22.55
CA ALA A 436 -18.35 -54.31 23.05
C ALA A 436 -18.97 -55.32 22.08
N PHE A 437 -18.29 -55.62 20.98
CA PHE A 437 -18.80 -56.63 20.04
C PHE A 437 -18.53 -58.04 20.61
N PRO A 438 -19.57 -58.85 20.87
CA PRO A 438 -19.38 -60.20 21.37
C PRO A 438 -18.72 -61.07 20.30
N LYS A 439 -17.85 -62.00 20.71
CA LYS A 439 -17.15 -62.92 19.80
C LYS A 439 -18.09 -63.98 19.21
N ASP A 440 -19.16 -64.29 19.93
CA ASP A 440 -20.21 -65.24 19.55
C ASP A 440 -21.53 -64.50 19.34
N ASN A 441 -22.46 -65.08 18.56
CA ASN A 441 -23.80 -64.51 18.39
C ASN A 441 -24.48 -64.37 19.75
N ASN A 442 -24.63 -63.12 20.19
CA ASN A 442 -25.37 -62.78 21.40
C ASN A 442 -26.69 -62.14 20.97
N ASP A 443 -27.79 -62.86 21.18
CA ASP A 443 -29.13 -62.40 20.83
C ASP A 443 -29.48 -61.09 21.54
N GLU A 444 -28.97 -60.85 22.76
CA GLU A 444 -29.18 -59.60 23.49
C GLU A 444 -28.49 -58.40 22.82
N PHE A 445 -27.31 -58.61 22.24
CA PHE A 445 -26.59 -57.57 21.50
C PHE A 445 -27.35 -57.21 20.22
N ASP A 446 -27.84 -58.22 19.51
CA ASP A 446 -28.59 -58.01 18.26
C ASP A 446 -29.95 -57.36 18.50
N ILE A 447 -30.66 -57.74 19.56
CA ILE A 447 -31.90 -57.08 19.99
C ILE A 447 -31.62 -55.61 20.32
N ALA A 448 -30.59 -55.33 21.14
CA ALA A 448 -30.23 -53.96 21.48
C ALA A 448 -29.82 -53.13 20.25
N LEU A 449 -29.10 -53.72 19.30
CA LEU A 449 -28.66 -53.03 18.08
C LEU A 449 -29.83 -52.72 17.13
N LEU A 450 -30.81 -53.63 17.05
CA LEU A 450 -32.03 -53.43 16.30
C LEU A 450 -32.91 -52.35 16.94
N ASP A 451 -33.08 -52.39 18.26
CA ASP A 451 -33.92 -51.43 18.99
C ASP A 451 -33.32 -50.02 18.98
N HIS A 452 -32.00 -49.90 19.22
CA HIS A 452 -31.34 -48.61 19.41
C HIS A 452 -30.66 -48.05 18.15
N ALA A 453 -30.37 -48.86 17.13
CA ALA A 453 -29.71 -48.38 15.90
C ALA A 453 -30.36 -48.89 14.59
N LYS A 454 -31.43 -49.68 14.65
CA LYS A 454 -32.16 -50.23 13.50
C LYS A 454 -31.25 -50.87 12.44
N ILE A 455 -30.22 -51.58 12.89
CA ILE A 455 -29.25 -52.30 12.07
C ILE A 455 -28.92 -53.65 12.71
N SER A 456 -28.77 -54.71 11.91
CA SER A 456 -28.32 -56.02 12.42
C SER A 456 -26.80 -56.07 12.60
N SER A 457 -26.31 -56.93 13.49
CA SER A 457 -24.88 -57.21 13.68
C SER A 457 -24.19 -57.56 12.36
N SER A 458 -24.82 -58.42 11.54
CA SER A 458 -24.33 -58.87 10.24
C SER A 458 -24.17 -57.72 9.22
N ALA A 459 -25.14 -56.79 9.17
CA ALA A 459 -25.07 -55.64 8.27
C ALA A 459 -23.99 -54.64 8.70
N LEU A 460 -23.82 -54.44 10.01
CA LEU A 460 -22.78 -53.57 10.56
C LEU A 460 -21.37 -54.15 10.31
N GLN A 461 -21.19 -55.46 10.52
CA GLN A 461 -19.93 -56.16 10.23
C GLN A 461 -19.57 -56.11 8.75
N ALA A 462 -20.52 -56.39 7.84
CA ALA A 462 -20.31 -56.33 6.40
C ALA A 462 -19.87 -54.91 5.96
N PHE A 463 -20.41 -53.87 6.59
CA PHE A 463 -20.03 -52.49 6.32
C PHE A 463 -18.57 -52.19 6.73
N TRP A 464 -18.15 -52.66 7.91
CA TRP A 464 -16.77 -52.50 8.38
C TRP A 464 -15.76 -53.28 7.54
N GLN A 465 -16.08 -54.51 7.14
CA GLN A 465 -15.24 -55.35 6.26
C GLN A 465 -14.97 -54.62 4.93
N ASN A 466 -16.04 -54.12 4.29
CA ASN A 466 -15.95 -53.40 3.02
C ASN A 466 -15.16 -52.08 3.10
N ASN A 467 -15.17 -51.41 4.24
CA ASN A 467 -14.37 -50.19 4.45
C ASN A 467 -12.89 -50.49 4.70
N CYS A 468 -12.57 -51.62 5.34
CA CYS A 468 -11.20 -52.07 5.52
C CYS A 468 -10.54 -52.42 4.18
N ASP A 469 -11.25 -53.10 3.29
CA ASP A 469 -10.72 -53.51 1.98
C ASP A 469 -10.50 -52.32 1.03
N LYS A 470 -11.37 -51.30 1.07
CA LYS A 470 -11.17 -50.04 0.34
C LYS A 470 -9.93 -49.26 0.78
N ARG A 471 -9.48 -49.42 2.03
CA ARG A 471 -8.24 -48.79 2.53
C ARG A 471 -6.98 -49.52 2.04
N LYS A 472 -7.03 -50.84 1.83
CA LYS A 472 -5.90 -51.65 1.31
C LYS A 472 -5.67 -51.50 -0.20
N GLY A 473 -6.70 -51.16 -0.98
CA GLY A 473 -6.62 -51.04 -2.45
C GLY A 473 -5.92 -49.79 -3.03
N LYS A 474 -5.54 -48.79 -2.22
CA LYS A 474 -4.77 -47.62 -2.70
C LYS A 474 -3.28 -47.95 -2.76
N LYS A 475 -2.87 -48.64 -3.84
CA LYS A 475 -1.44 -48.70 -4.27
C LYS A 475 -0.82 -47.30 -4.15
N ARG A 476 0.34 -47.22 -3.49
CA ARG A 476 1.12 -46.01 -3.20
C ARG A 476 1.31 -45.16 -4.47
N ALA A 477 0.37 -44.25 -4.74
CA ALA A 477 0.67 -43.07 -5.53
C ALA A 477 1.79 -42.33 -4.77
N THR A 478 2.85 -41.91 -5.47
CA THR A 478 3.90 -41.01 -4.94
C THR A 478 3.25 -40.01 -4.00
N LYS A 479 3.56 -40.11 -2.71
CA LYS A 479 2.90 -39.36 -1.63
C LYS A 479 3.02 -37.88 -1.99
N LYS A 480 1.88 -37.16 -2.07
CA LYS A 480 1.87 -35.72 -2.32
C LYS A 480 2.78 -35.07 -1.26
N PRO A 481 3.84 -34.34 -1.65
CA PRO A 481 4.72 -33.69 -0.68
C PRO A 481 3.92 -32.64 0.11
N LYS A 482 4.37 -32.30 1.33
CA LYS A 482 3.71 -31.20 2.05
C LYS A 482 3.98 -29.92 1.28
N ARG A 483 3.05 -28.96 1.34
CA ARG A 483 3.18 -27.69 0.62
C ARG A 483 4.47 -26.94 0.98
N GLN A 484 4.87 -27.01 2.25
CA GLN A 484 6.08 -26.38 2.78
C GLN A 484 7.36 -26.99 2.19
N ASP A 485 7.32 -28.25 1.76
CA ASP A 485 8.48 -28.98 1.21
C ASP A 485 8.76 -28.63 -0.26
N VAL A 486 7.82 -27.97 -0.94
CA VAL A 486 7.96 -27.55 -2.34
C VAL A 486 8.12 -26.04 -2.37
N PRO A 487 9.33 -25.50 -2.59
CA PRO A 487 9.53 -24.07 -2.57
C PRO A 487 8.87 -23.41 -3.79
N TYR A 488 8.54 -22.13 -3.65
CA TYR A 488 7.99 -21.35 -4.77
C TYR A 488 9.01 -21.18 -5.90
N ILE A 489 10.27 -20.93 -5.53
CA ILE A 489 11.42 -20.98 -6.43
C ILE A 489 12.07 -22.36 -6.22
N PRO A 490 12.08 -23.25 -7.22
CA PRO A 490 12.76 -24.54 -7.14
C PRO A 490 14.18 -24.39 -6.58
N VAL A 491 14.56 -25.22 -5.60
CA VAL A 491 15.90 -25.18 -4.96
C VAL A 491 17.00 -25.16 -6.01
N GLU A 492 16.86 -25.97 -7.05
CA GLU A 492 17.88 -26.07 -8.08
C GLU A 492 17.93 -24.87 -9.05
N GLN A 493 16.91 -24.01 -9.02
CA GLN A 493 16.89 -22.71 -9.70
C GLN A 493 17.30 -21.56 -8.78
N GLN A 494 17.41 -21.83 -7.48
CA GLN A 494 18.03 -20.89 -6.55
C GLN A 494 19.52 -20.89 -6.90
N LEU A 495 20.02 -19.71 -7.29
CA LEU A 495 21.46 -19.50 -7.36
C LEU A 495 21.97 -19.43 -5.91
N ASP A 496 22.99 -20.23 -5.59
CA ASP A 496 23.50 -20.55 -4.24
C ASP A 496 23.31 -19.45 -3.17
N ASP A 497 22.75 -19.90 -2.04
CA ASP A 497 22.49 -19.15 -0.81
C ASP A 497 23.78 -18.74 -0.07
N MET A 498 23.78 -17.51 0.46
CA MET A 498 24.17 -17.21 1.84
C MET A 498 23.67 -15.79 2.13
N THR A 499 22.78 -15.65 3.12
CA THR A 499 22.08 -14.43 3.59
C THR A 499 20.89 -13.96 2.76
N LYS A 500 19.72 -14.40 3.23
CA LYS A 500 18.50 -13.62 3.54
C LYS A 500 18.24 -12.41 2.64
N ALA A 501 16.99 -12.28 2.22
CA ALA A 501 16.40 -11.01 1.81
C ALA A 501 16.36 -9.97 2.97
N GLU A 502 17.49 -9.73 3.64
CA GLU A 502 17.74 -8.55 4.44
C GLU A 502 17.70 -7.32 3.53
N LEU A 503 17.39 -6.17 4.11
CA LEU A 503 17.51 -4.85 3.46
C LEU A 503 18.87 -4.79 2.75
N ARG A 504 18.82 -4.83 1.41
CA ARG A 504 19.93 -5.25 0.54
C ARG A 504 21.19 -4.41 0.79
N HIS A 505 22.10 -4.88 1.65
CA HIS A 505 23.45 -4.34 1.79
C HIS A 505 24.24 -4.65 0.53
N GLN A 506 24.10 -3.81 -0.51
CA GLN A 506 25.00 -3.83 -1.66
C GLN A 506 26.41 -3.52 -1.16
N LYS A 507 27.33 -4.48 -1.31
CA LYS A 507 28.76 -4.21 -1.14
C LYS A 507 29.22 -3.41 -2.36
N TRP A 508 29.53 -2.14 -2.14
CA TRP A 508 30.11 -1.27 -3.16
C TRP A 508 31.64 -1.40 -3.12
N CYS A 509 32.27 -1.47 -4.28
CA CYS A 509 33.72 -1.54 -4.46
C CYS A 509 34.42 -0.23 -4.05
N VAL A 510 33.66 0.86 -3.95
CA VAL A 510 34.14 2.19 -3.56
C VAL A 510 32.99 2.97 -2.94
N SER A 511 33.29 3.84 -1.96
CA SER A 511 32.30 4.78 -1.42
C SER A 511 32.23 6.06 -2.25
N PHE A 512 31.12 6.80 -2.16
CA PHE A 512 31.02 8.11 -2.80
C PHE A 512 32.09 9.07 -2.24
N ALA A 513 32.32 9.07 -0.92
CA ALA A 513 33.30 9.91 -0.25
C ALA A 513 34.73 9.67 -0.77
N ASP A 514 35.12 8.40 -0.97
CA ASP A 514 36.42 8.05 -1.55
C ASP A 514 36.60 8.69 -2.94
N LEU A 515 35.58 8.59 -3.80
CA LEU A 515 35.62 9.18 -5.15
C LEU A 515 35.79 10.70 -5.12
N VAL A 516 35.28 11.38 -4.08
CA VAL A 516 35.47 12.83 -3.88
C VAL A 516 36.92 13.14 -3.49
N GLN A 517 37.50 12.36 -2.58
CA GLN A 517 38.81 12.65 -2.00
C GLN A 517 40.00 12.22 -2.87
N TRP A 518 39.81 11.27 -3.79
CA TRP A 518 40.93 10.75 -4.58
C TRP A 518 41.56 11.78 -5.51
N SER A 519 42.90 11.72 -5.59
CA SER A 519 43.65 12.41 -6.64
C SER A 519 43.25 11.87 -8.02
N GLU A 520 43.33 12.72 -9.05
CA GLU A 520 42.90 12.36 -10.39
C GLU A 520 43.66 11.13 -10.94
N LYS A 521 44.97 11.01 -10.64
CA LYS A 521 45.77 9.83 -11.00
C LYS A 521 45.24 8.54 -10.34
N LYS A 522 44.93 8.59 -9.04
CA LYS A 522 44.37 7.44 -8.29
C LYS A 522 43.01 7.05 -8.86
N LEU A 523 42.15 8.04 -9.11
CA LEU A 523 40.85 7.86 -9.73
C LEU A 523 40.95 7.18 -11.10
N ILE A 524 41.81 7.68 -12.00
CA ILE A 524 42.00 7.09 -13.33
C ILE A 524 42.48 5.65 -13.23
N THR A 525 43.49 5.39 -12.40
CA THR A 525 44.06 4.06 -12.22
C THR A 525 43.02 3.07 -11.69
N TYR A 526 42.22 3.50 -10.72
CA TYR A 526 41.13 2.72 -10.18
C TYR A 526 40.05 2.42 -11.24
N LEU A 527 39.57 3.44 -11.96
CA LEU A 527 38.53 3.26 -12.97
C LEU A 527 38.99 2.35 -14.13
N ILE A 528 40.27 2.38 -14.49
CA ILE A 528 40.85 1.40 -15.43
C ILE A 528 40.82 -0.01 -14.83
N SER A 529 41.20 -0.17 -13.56
CA SER A 529 41.24 -1.47 -12.89
C SER A 529 39.88 -2.17 -12.80
N ILE A 530 38.80 -1.39 -12.66
CA ILE A 530 37.42 -1.91 -12.62
C ILE A 530 36.71 -1.86 -13.98
N GLY A 531 37.40 -1.44 -15.05
CA GLY A 531 36.87 -1.44 -16.42
C GLY A 531 35.87 -0.32 -16.76
N ILE A 532 35.76 0.72 -15.93
CA ILE A 532 34.97 1.92 -16.28
C ILE A 532 35.73 2.82 -17.24
N LEU A 533 37.07 2.83 -17.21
CA LEU A 533 37.89 3.48 -18.23
C LEU A 533 38.65 2.45 -19.06
N TRP A 534 38.83 2.75 -20.33
CA TRP A 534 39.58 1.89 -21.24
C TRP A 534 41.08 2.19 -21.18
N LYS A 535 41.89 1.13 -21.12
CA LYS A 535 43.35 1.25 -21.21
C LYS A 535 43.76 1.33 -22.67
N PHE A 536 43.96 2.54 -23.18
CA PHE A 536 44.44 2.71 -24.56
C PHE A 536 45.87 2.19 -24.71
N VAL A 537 46.03 1.23 -25.63
CA VAL A 537 47.35 0.76 -26.15
C VAL A 537 47.60 1.32 -27.56
N ARG A 538 46.51 1.55 -28.32
CA ARG A 538 46.51 2.21 -29.63
C ARG A 538 45.68 3.48 -29.57
N CYS A 539 46.02 4.45 -30.42
CA CYS A 539 45.39 5.75 -30.46
C CYS A 539 43.93 5.63 -30.95
N PRO A 540 42.93 6.12 -30.19
CA PRO A 540 41.54 6.03 -30.62
C PRO A 540 41.22 6.93 -31.81
N HIS A 541 42.06 7.93 -32.12
CA HIS A 541 41.85 8.84 -33.26
C HIS A 541 42.38 8.29 -34.59
N CYS A 542 43.58 7.71 -34.61
CA CYS A 542 44.18 7.19 -35.86
C CYS A 542 44.17 5.66 -35.96
N LYS A 543 43.73 4.95 -34.90
CA LYS A 543 43.62 3.48 -34.78
C LYS A 543 44.93 2.68 -34.91
N THR A 544 46.00 3.29 -35.40
CA THR A 544 47.28 2.64 -35.74
C THR A 544 48.42 2.99 -34.79
N GLY A 545 48.53 4.25 -34.36
CA GLY A 545 49.65 4.72 -33.56
C GLY A 545 49.63 4.16 -32.14
N LYS A 546 50.78 3.66 -31.66
CA LYS A 546 50.98 3.31 -30.24
C LYS A 546 50.85 4.58 -29.38
N VAL A 547 50.26 4.47 -28.19
CA VAL A 547 50.15 5.59 -27.26
C VAL A 547 51.24 5.51 -26.19
N CYS A 548 51.71 6.66 -25.70
CA CYS A 548 52.67 6.69 -24.59
C CYS A 548 52.00 6.36 -23.25
N THR A 549 52.81 6.22 -22.20
CA THR A 549 52.34 6.12 -20.82
C THR A 549 51.59 7.39 -20.40
N LEU A 550 50.69 7.24 -19.43
CA LEU A 550 49.91 8.36 -18.89
C LEU A 550 50.83 9.35 -18.15
N PHE A 551 50.74 10.64 -18.46
CA PHE A 551 51.53 11.70 -17.83
C PHE A 551 50.68 12.94 -17.55
N SER A 552 51.12 13.78 -16.61
CA SER A 552 50.46 15.05 -16.28
C SER A 552 50.87 16.15 -17.26
N HIS A 553 49.89 16.85 -17.83
CA HIS A 553 50.08 17.98 -18.74
C HIS A 553 49.46 19.24 -18.13
N SER A 554 50.20 20.34 -18.11
CA SER A 554 49.84 21.59 -17.43
C SER A 554 48.43 22.10 -17.76
N SER A 555 48.04 22.11 -19.04
CA SER A 555 46.73 22.61 -19.47
C SER A 555 45.63 21.55 -19.66
N ARG A 556 45.94 20.25 -19.56
CA ARG A 556 45.01 19.17 -19.93
C ARG A 556 44.82 18.11 -18.86
N GLY A 557 45.50 18.24 -17.72
CA GLY A 557 45.53 17.21 -16.70
C GLY A 557 46.25 15.95 -17.20
N TRP A 558 45.78 14.79 -16.76
CA TRP A 558 46.39 13.50 -17.12
C TRP A 558 46.01 13.07 -18.53
N VAL A 559 47.00 12.89 -19.40
CA VAL A 559 46.81 12.53 -20.82
C VAL A 559 47.83 11.50 -21.27
N GLN A 560 47.51 10.85 -22.39
CA GLN A 560 48.46 10.10 -23.21
C GLN A 560 48.67 10.85 -24.54
N ARG A 561 49.76 10.55 -25.25
CA ARG A 561 50.06 11.10 -26.57
C ARG A 561 50.27 9.97 -27.57
N CYS A 562 49.67 10.11 -28.75
CA CYS A 562 49.92 9.21 -29.87
C CYS A 562 51.37 9.35 -30.37
N LYS A 563 52.10 8.23 -30.49
CA LYS A 563 53.45 8.18 -31.08
C LYS A 563 53.43 8.07 -32.61
N GLY A 564 52.26 7.94 -33.23
CA GLY A 564 52.12 7.95 -34.68
C GLY A 564 52.52 9.32 -35.24
N TRP A 565 53.50 9.34 -36.14
CA TRP A 565 54.14 10.56 -36.63
C TRP A 565 53.17 11.58 -37.25
N LYS A 566 52.16 11.10 -37.99
CA LYS A 566 51.07 11.92 -38.58
C LYS A 566 50.01 12.36 -37.58
N CYS A 567 49.88 11.70 -36.43
CA CYS A 567 48.76 11.94 -35.50
C CYS A 567 49.16 12.85 -34.35
N ARG A 568 50.13 12.43 -33.51
CA ARG A 568 50.63 13.16 -32.33
C ARG A 568 49.58 13.75 -31.37
N LYS A 569 48.29 13.38 -31.50
CA LYS A 569 47.17 13.90 -30.71
C LYS A 569 47.28 13.47 -29.25
N PHE A 570 46.83 14.36 -28.36
CA PHE A 570 46.60 14.05 -26.95
C PHE A 570 45.30 13.27 -26.79
N ILE A 571 45.31 12.31 -25.88
CA ILE A 571 44.22 11.38 -25.61
C ILE A 571 43.94 11.47 -24.11
N LEU A 572 42.73 11.90 -23.76
CA LEU A 572 42.24 11.88 -22.39
C LEU A 572 41.87 10.45 -21.98
N PRO A 573 41.99 10.08 -20.70
CA PRO A 573 41.61 8.75 -20.19
C PRO A 573 40.17 8.32 -20.53
N HIS A 574 39.28 9.29 -20.65
CA HIS A 574 37.86 9.10 -20.96
C HIS A 574 37.50 9.47 -22.41
N SER A 575 38.49 9.51 -23.32
CA SER A 575 38.25 9.75 -24.76
C SER A 575 37.35 8.66 -25.33
N GLN A 576 36.36 9.03 -26.15
CA GLN A 576 35.39 8.10 -26.74
C GLN A 576 34.55 7.32 -25.70
N HIS A 577 34.47 7.79 -24.45
CA HIS A 577 33.61 7.15 -23.46
C HIS A 577 32.13 7.40 -23.76
N PRO A 578 31.22 6.41 -23.61
CA PRO A 578 29.81 6.57 -23.97
C PRO A 578 29.06 7.54 -23.04
N PHE A 579 29.58 7.75 -21.82
CA PHE A 579 28.97 8.60 -20.80
C PHE A 579 29.77 9.88 -20.54
N PHE A 580 31.11 9.82 -20.53
CA PHE A 580 31.93 10.96 -20.12
C PHE A 580 32.14 11.89 -21.31
N THR A 581 32.20 13.20 -21.05
CA THR A 581 32.41 14.23 -22.06
C THR A 581 33.83 14.77 -22.00
N CYS A 582 34.46 14.90 -23.17
CA CYS A 582 35.73 15.62 -23.33
C CYS A 582 35.42 17.00 -23.93
N ALA A 583 35.16 17.99 -23.08
CA ALA A 583 34.90 19.38 -23.48
C ALA A 583 35.99 20.32 -22.94
N TRP A 584 36.11 21.52 -23.52
CA TRP A 584 37.07 22.56 -23.12
C TRP A 584 36.35 23.87 -22.79
N GLY A 585 37.01 24.77 -22.05
CA GLY A 585 36.46 26.07 -21.68
C GLY A 585 35.27 25.97 -20.73
N GLN A 586 34.27 26.83 -20.91
CA GLN A 586 33.08 26.92 -20.03
C GLN A 586 32.21 25.64 -20.00
N ALA A 587 32.39 24.73 -20.97
CA ALA A 587 31.67 23.46 -21.03
C ALA A 587 32.45 22.29 -20.39
N HIS A 588 33.66 22.54 -19.87
CA HIS A 588 34.49 21.51 -19.25
C HIS A 588 33.91 21.05 -17.92
N ILE A 589 33.73 19.72 -17.77
CA ILE A 589 33.34 19.09 -16.52
C ILE A 589 34.50 18.18 -16.07
N PRO A 590 35.12 18.42 -14.89
CA PRO A 590 36.17 17.57 -14.36
C PRO A 590 35.76 16.09 -14.30
N LEU A 591 36.67 15.19 -14.68
CA LEU A 591 36.42 13.74 -14.70
C LEU A 591 35.87 13.23 -13.35
N ARG A 592 36.41 13.73 -12.23
CA ARG A 592 35.94 13.39 -10.88
C ARG A 592 34.44 13.63 -10.70
N GLN A 593 33.94 14.81 -11.09
CA GLN A 593 32.53 15.14 -10.96
C GLN A 593 31.67 14.29 -11.91
N GLN A 594 32.14 14.01 -13.13
CA GLN A 594 31.42 13.11 -14.03
C GLN A 594 31.30 11.70 -13.44
N VAL A 595 32.35 11.19 -12.80
CA VAL A 595 32.37 9.87 -12.15
C VAL A 595 31.40 9.83 -10.97
N GLN A 596 31.31 10.90 -10.18
CA GLN A 596 30.30 11.04 -9.12
C GLN A 596 28.88 10.96 -9.67
N VAL A 597 28.59 11.64 -10.79
CA VAL A 597 27.28 11.55 -11.46
C VAL A 597 26.99 10.12 -11.94
N LEU A 598 27.99 9.41 -12.49
CA LEU A 598 27.83 8.00 -12.88
C LEU A 598 27.51 7.12 -11.68
N PHE A 599 28.22 7.30 -10.56
CA PHE A 599 27.97 6.58 -9.31
C PHE A 599 26.54 6.82 -8.80
N CYS A 600 26.10 8.08 -8.75
CA CYS A 600 24.74 8.42 -8.35
C CYS A 600 23.67 7.84 -9.29
N ASN A 601 23.92 7.83 -10.61
CA ASN A 601 23.03 7.19 -11.58
C ASN A 601 22.97 5.67 -11.37
N ALA A 602 24.11 5.02 -11.11
CA ALA A 602 24.15 3.59 -10.77
C ALA A 602 23.39 3.28 -9.46
N ALA A 603 23.41 4.21 -8.51
CA ALA A 603 22.62 4.16 -7.27
C ALA A 603 21.14 4.55 -7.45
N ARG A 604 20.72 4.98 -8.65
CA ARG A 604 19.35 5.42 -8.99
C ARG A 604 18.87 6.67 -8.24
N LEU A 605 19.79 7.57 -7.92
CA LEU A 605 19.42 8.85 -7.31
C LEU A 605 18.70 9.74 -8.32
N GLY A 606 17.74 10.54 -7.85
CA GLY A 606 17.02 11.50 -8.69
C GLY A 606 17.94 12.65 -9.12
N SER A 607 17.76 13.20 -10.32
CA SER A 607 18.65 14.25 -10.86
C SER A 607 18.80 15.48 -9.96
N GLY A 608 17.77 15.83 -9.18
CA GLY A 608 17.86 16.89 -8.16
C GLY A 608 18.83 16.54 -7.01
N GLN A 609 18.79 15.30 -6.51
CA GLN A 609 19.73 14.82 -5.50
C GLN A 609 21.16 14.77 -6.05
N VAL A 610 21.32 14.34 -7.31
CA VAL A 610 22.65 14.31 -7.95
C VAL A 610 23.21 15.71 -8.14
N HIS A 611 22.38 16.68 -8.53
CA HIS A 611 22.78 18.08 -8.61
C HIS A 611 23.33 18.60 -7.28
N ILE A 612 22.61 18.35 -6.18
CA ILE A 612 23.02 18.76 -4.83
C ILE A 612 24.35 18.07 -4.43
N LEU A 613 24.42 16.74 -4.57
CA LEU A 613 25.58 15.97 -4.11
C LEU A 613 26.87 16.25 -4.89
N THR A 614 26.78 16.65 -6.15
CA THR A 614 27.95 16.85 -7.03
C THR A 614 28.31 18.32 -7.24
N GLY A 615 27.42 19.25 -6.85
CA GLY A 615 27.53 20.67 -7.14
C GLY A 615 27.41 21.01 -8.64
N LEU A 616 27.14 20.02 -9.51
CA LEU A 616 27.01 20.24 -10.95
C LEU A 616 25.62 20.75 -11.31
N GLY A 617 25.54 21.85 -12.07
CA GLY A 617 24.26 22.41 -12.51
C GLY A 617 23.31 21.38 -13.13
N ALA A 618 22.00 21.52 -12.85
CA ALA A 618 20.98 20.53 -13.22
C ALA A 618 20.99 20.13 -14.71
N LYS A 619 21.29 21.07 -15.62
CA LYS A 619 21.41 20.80 -17.07
C LYS A 619 22.57 19.85 -17.38
N ALA A 620 23.71 20.00 -16.71
CA ALA A 620 24.88 19.14 -16.89
C ALA A 620 24.59 17.72 -16.40
N VAL A 621 23.98 17.59 -15.22
CA VAL A 621 23.52 16.31 -14.66
C VAL A 621 22.53 15.63 -15.60
N GLN A 622 21.54 16.36 -16.11
CA GLN A 622 20.57 15.82 -17.05
C GLN A 622 21.22 15.29 -18.34
N SER A 623 22.18 16.03 -18.90
CA SER A 623 22.94 15.63 -20.09
C SER A 623 23.73 14.34 -19.85
N LEU A 624 24.46 14.26 -18.74
CA LEU A 624 25.22 13.07 -18.35
C LEU A 624 24.28 11.87 -18.13
N SER A 625 23.23 12.02 -17.33
CA SER A 625 22.25 10.95 -17.09
C SER A 625 21.54 10.50 -18.38
N GLN A 626 21.35 11.38 -19.37
CA GLN A 626 20.81 11.01 -20.68
C GLN A 626 21.80 10.16 -21.48
N ARG A 627 23.09 10.52 -21.51
CA ARG A 627 24.15 9.72 -22.15
C ARG A 627 24.26 8.33 -21.51
N TRP A 628 24.18 8.26 -20.18
CA TRP A 628 24.16 7.00 -19.44
C TRP A 628 23.01 6.10 -19.90
N ARG A 629 21.79 6.66 -19.93
CA ARG A 629 20.59 5.93 -20.37
C ARG A 629 20.71 5.46 -21.83
N GLN A 630 21.24 6.27 -22.73
CA GLN A 630 21.45 5.86 -24.13
C GLN A 630 22.42 4.69 -24.25
N ALA A 631 23.54 4.72 -23.51
CA ALA A 631 24.50 3.61 -23.47
C ALA A 631 23.87 2.34 -22.88
N LEU A 632 23.13 2.50 -21.78
CA LEU A 632 22.40 1.41 -21.12
C LEU A 632 21.37 0.75 -22.03
N VAL A 633 20.56 1.52 -22.75
CA VAL A 633 19.53 0.99 -23.66
C VAL A 633 20.19 0.04 -24.67
N ARG A 634 21.24 0.50 -25.35
CA ARG A 634 21.97 -0.32 -26.34
C ARG A 634 22.54 -1.59 -25.72
N PHE A 635 23.16 -1.48 -24.55
CA PHE A 635 23.70 -2.63 -23.83
C PHE A 635 22.60 -3.63 -23.45
N VAL A 636 21.51 -3.16 -22.85
CA VAL A 636 20.41 -4.02 -22.40
C VAL A 636 19.76 -4.73 -23.58
N GLU A 637 19.54 -4.04 -24.70
CA GLU A 637 18.97 -4.65 -25.91
C GLU A 637 19.89 -5.74 -26.48
N GLN A 638 21.19 -5.47 -26.59
CA GLN A 638 22.17 -6.46 -27.04
C GLN A 638 22.22 -7.69 -26.11
N GLN A 639 22.23 -7.46 -24.80
CA GLN A 639 22.30 -8.53 -23.80
C GLN A 639 20.99 -9.31 -23.67
N GLN A 640 19.85 -8.68 -23.91
CA GLN A 640 18.55 -9.35 -23.87
C GLN A 640 18.45 -10.40 -24.98
N ASP A 641 18.93 -10.08 -26.17
CA ASP A 641 18.87 -10.97 -27.33
C ASP A 641 19.74 -12.22 -27.16
N SER A 642 20.81 -12.12 -26.36
CA SER A 642 21.72 -13.23 -26.07
C SER A 642 21.33 -14.04 -24.82
N LYS A 643 20.24 -13.72 -24.12
CA LYS A 643 19.85 -14.44 -22.89
C LYS A 643 19.07 -15.72 -23.21
N PRO A 644 19.65 -16.91 -23.00
CA PRO A 644 18.89 -18.14 -23.10
C PRO A 644 17.95 -18.29 -21.90
N PHE A 645 16.70 -18.70 -22.15
CA PHE A 645 15.87 -19.33 -21.13
C PHE A 645 16.14 -20.84 -21.12
N GLY A 646 16.14 -21.42 -19.93
CA GLY A 646 16.36 -22.85 -19.75
C GLY A 646 17.77 -23.33 -20.12
N ASN A 647 18.09 -24.56 -19.73
CA ASN A 647 19.40 -25.18 -19.98
C ASN A 647 19.31 -26.43 -20.89
N LEU A 648 18.16 -26.68 -21.52
CA LEU A 648 17.84 -27.85 -22.36
C LEU A 648 17.89 -29.22 -21.67
N GLN A 649 18.53 -29.33 -20.50
CA GLN A 649 18.66 -30.56 -19.75
C GLN A 649 17.34 -30.90 -19.05
N ARG A 650 16.73 -29.92 -18.37
CA ARG A 650 15.51 -30.12 -17.56
C ARG A 650 14.41 -29.11 -17.88
N TRP A 651 13.22 -29.37 -17.35
CA TRP A 651 12.14 -28.40 -17.35
C TRP A 651 12.44 -27.25 -16.40
N VAL A 652 12.30 -26.03 -16.91
CA VAL A 652 12.58 -24.79 -16.19
C VAL A 652 11.29 -23.99 -16.06
N GLU A 653 11.01 -23.55 -14.84
CA GLU A 653 9.84 -22.72 -14.54
C GLU A 653 10.08 -21.24 -14.92
N CYS A 654 9.19 -20.69 -15.74
CA CYS A 654 9.18 -19.29 -16.13
C CYS A 654 7.81 -18.66 -15.88
N GLU A 655 7.80 -17.36 -15.60
CA GLU A 655 6.58 -16.55 -15.47
C GLU A 655 6.46 -15.59 -16.66
N VAL A 656 5.23 -15.38 -17.12
CA VAL A 656 4.89 -14.40 -18.14
C VAL A 656 3.67 -13.58 -17.73
N ASP A 657 3.74 -12.29 -17.96
CA ASP A 657 2.63 -11.35 -17.78
C ASP A 657 2.89 -10.06 -18.59
N GLU A 658 1.90 -9.19 -18.71
CA GLU A 658 1.99 -7.90 -19.39
C GLU A 658 1.69 -6.73 -18.46
N VAL A 659 2.43 -5.64 -18.68
CA VAL A 659 2.16 -4.35 -18.05
C VAL A 659 1.81 -3.30 -19.08
N THR A 660 0.73 -2.57 -18.83
CA THR A 660 0.33 -1.41 -19.64
C THR A 660 0.73 -0.11 -18.93
N LEU A 661 1.51 0.71 -19.61
CA LEU A 661 2.03 1.99 -19.14
C LEU A 661 1.38 3.13 -19.93
N ARG A 662 0.95 4.17 -19.23
CA ARG A 662 0.31 5.34 -19.84
C ARG A 662 1.37 6.33 -20.33
N GLY A 663 1.37 6.62 -21.63
CA GLY A 663 2.21 7.64 -22.25
C GLY A 663 1.63 9.05 -22.20
N LYS A 664 2.31 10.00 -22.86
CA LYS A 664 1.85 11.38 -23.02
C LYS A 664 0.51 11.43 -23.77
N ARG A 665 -0.38 12.32 -23.33
CA ARG A 665 -1.62 12.62 -24.07
C ARG A 665 -1.29 13.58 -25.21
N CYS A 666 -1.69 13.22 -26.43
CA CYS A 666 -1.56 14.05 -27.63
C CYS A 666 -2.96 14.42 -28.11
N GLY A 667 -3.39 15.66 -27.86
CA GLY A 667 -4.76 16.11 -28.14
C GLY A 667 -5.80 15.27 -27.39
N ASN A 668 -6.73 14.65 -28.13
CA ASN A 668 -7.73 13.73 -27.57
C ASN A 668 -7.31 12.26 -27.57
N ARG A 669 -6.03 11.93 -27.77
CA ARG A 669 -5.55 10.55 -27.77
C ARG A 669 -4.57 10.30 -26.64
N VAL A 670 -4.66 9.14 -26.02
CA VAL A 670 -3.70 8.64 -25.02
C VAL A 670 -2.97 7.46 -25.64
N ALA A 671 -1.64 7.50 -25.65
CA ALA A 671 -0.80 6.38 -26.01
C ALA A 671 -0.63 5.42 -24.81
N TRP A 672 -0.75 4.13 -25.08
CA TRP A 672 -0.53 3.05 -24.12
C TRP A 672 0.65 2.21 -24.60
N HIS A 673 1.72 2.22 -23.80
CA HIS A 673 2.93 1.43 -24.03
C HIS A 673 2.78 0.13 -23.25
N GLN A 674 2.63 -0.98 -23.96
CA GLN A 674 2.50 -2.28 -23.34
C GLN A 674 3.85 -3.02 -23.42
N TYR A 675 4.22 -3.69 -22.34
CA TYR A 675 5.41 -4.52 -22.26
C TYR A 675 5.02 -5.91 -21.78
N LEU A 676 5.56 -6.94 -22.44
CA LEU A 676 5.50 -8.32 -21.96
C LEU A 676 6.79 -8.63 -21.22
N GLY A 677 6.66 -9.24 -20.05
CA GLY A 677 7.77 -9.68 -19.24
C GLY A 677 7.89 -11.20 -19.25
N LEU A 678 9.11 -11.70 -19.43
CA LEU A 678 9.46 -13.10 -19.23
C LEU A 678 10.54 -13.18 -18.17
N LEU A 679 10.34 -14.06 -17.19
CA LEU A 679 11.28 -14.24 -16.09
C LEU A 679 11.37 -15.71 -15.70
N GLU A 680 12.57 -16.28 -15.73
CA GLU A 680 12.87 -17.58 -15.15
C GLU A 680 12.87 -17.46 -13.63
N ARG A 681 12.15 -18.36 -12.94
CA ARG A 681 12.12 -18.37 -11.47
C ARG A 681 13.53 -18.59 -10.93
N GLY A 682 13.90 -17.85 -9.88
CA GLY A 682 15.23 -17.93 -9.25
C GLY A 682 16.36 -17.21 -10.01
N ASN A 683 16.20 -16.94 -11.31
CA ASN A 683 17.21 -16.27 -12.11
C ASN A 683 16.76 -14.86 -12.55
N ARG A 684 17.04 -13.85 -11.71
CA ARG A 684 16.73 -12.44 -12.02
C ARG A 684 17.38 -11.93 -13.30
N ARG A 685 18.57 -12.45 -13.63
CA ARG A 685 19.28 -12.07 -14.85
C ARG A 685 18.55 -12.52 -16.10
N SER A 686 17.63 -13.47 -16.03
CA SER A 686 16.82 -13.89 -17.19
C SER A 686 15.74 -12.89 -17.60
N LEU A 687 15.46 -11.84 -16.81
CA LEU A 687 14.35 -10.92 -17.09
C LEU A 687 14.45 -10.33 -18.51
N VAL A 688 13.45 -10.62 -19.33
CA VAL A 688 13.27 -10.04 -20.67
C VAL A 688 12.03 -9.15 -20.65
N LEU A 689 12.17 -7.91 -21.14
CA LEU A 689 11.08 -6.95 -21.27
C LEU A 689 10.88 -6.63 -22.77
N VAL A 690 9.84 -7.20 -23.37
CA VAL A 690 9.54 -7.02 -24.79
C VAL A 690 8.52 -5.90 -24.95
N LYS A 691 8.92 -4.84 -25.65
CA LYS A 691 8.02 -3.76 -26.05
C LYS A 691 7.00 -4.30 -27.06
N MET A 692 5.72 -4.12 -26.77
CA MET A 692 4.61 -4.53 -27.65
C MET A 692 4.12 -3.36 -28.50
N LYS A 693 3.19 -3.63 -29.42
CA LYS A 693 2.62 -2.58 -30.28
C LYS A 693 1.92 -1.52 -29.43
N ILE A 694 2.31 -0.26 -29.61
CA ILE A 694 1.68 0.87 -28.94
C ILE A 694 0.24 0.99 -29.41
N ARG A 695 -0.69 1.12 -28.46
CA ARG A 695 -2.12 1.30 -28.75
C ARG A 695 -2.55 2.69 -28.31
N THR A 696 -3.40 3.33 -29.10
CA THR A 696 -3.93 4.67 -28.76
C THR A 696 -5.43 4.60 -28.54
N THR A 697 -5.93 5.20 -27.46
CA THR A 697 -7.38 5.34 -27.22
C THR A 697 -7.79 6.81 -27.31
N SER A 698 -8.93 7.10 -27.93
CA SER A 698 -9.51 8.44 -27.93
C SER A 698 -10.22 8.74 -26.59
N VAL A 699 -10.06 9.95 -26.10
CA VAL A 699 -10.75 10.50 -24.94
C VAL A 699 -11.99 11.20 -25.48
N LYS A 700 -13.16 10.55 -25.46
CA LYS A 700 -14.42 11.23 -25.78
C LYS A 700 -14.77 12.22 -24.66
N ARG A 701 -15.05 13.47 -25.02
CA ARG A 701 -15.79 14.43 -24.17
C ARG A 701 -17.27 14.10 -24.36
N THR A 702 -17.87 13.34 -23.45
CA THR A 702 -19.31 13.34 -23.30
C THR A 702 -19.62 13.91 -21.93
N GLY A 703 -20.52 14.90 -21.89
CA GLY A 703 -21.06 15.46 -20.65
C GLY A 703 -21.58 14.34 -19.74
N SER A 704 -21.52 14.57 -18.43
CA SER A 704 -21.78 13.59 -17.36
C SER A 704 -20.72 12.47 -17.22
N GLY A 705 -19.52 12.83 -16.78
CA GLY A 705 -18.74 12.08 -15.76
C GLY A 705 -18.28 10.63 -15.98
N LYS A 706 -18.60 9.92 -17.07
CA LYS A 706 -18.17 8.52 -17.29
C LYS A 706 -17.68 8.26 -18.72
N GLY A 707 -16.59 8.95 -19.11
CA GLY A 707 -15.80 8.52 -20.26
C GLY A 707 -14.89 7.34 -19.89
N SER A 708 -15.20 6.12 -20.34
CA SER A 708 -14.33 4.96 -20.13
C SER A 708 -13.01 5.13 -20.92
N THR A 709 -11.92 5.36 -20.20
CA THR A 709 -10.55 5.35 -20.74
C THR A 709 -9.89 4.01 -20.40
N GLY A 710 -10.31 2.95 -21.10
CA GLY A 710 -9.76 1.62 -20.88
C GLY A 710 -8.32 1.49 -21.43
N PRO A 711 -7.40 0.83 -20.71
CA PRO A 711 -6.09 0.48 -21.25
C PRO A 711 -6.20 -0.44 -22.48
N ALA A 712 -5.10 -0.53 -23.23
CA ALA A 712 -4.91 -1.52 -24.28
C ALA A 712 -5.36 -2.92 -23.82
N GLY A 713 -6.18 -3.61 -24.65
CA GLY A 713 -6.61 -4.98 -24.37
C GLY A 713 -5.45 -6.00 -24.28
N PRO A 714 -5.74 -7.29 -24.04
CA PRO A 714 -4.70 -8.31 -23.84
C PRO A 714 -3.78 -8.51 -25.06
N ILE A 715 -2.66 -9.22 -24.87
CA ILE A 715 -1.77 -9.63 -25.99
C ILE A 715 -2.52 -10.45 -27.05
N SER A 716 -2.19 -10.21 -28.33
CA SER A 716 -2.76 -11.01 -29.42
C SER A 716 -2.07 -12.38 -29.54
N LYS A 717 -2.73 -13.32 -30.22
CA LYS A 717 -2.17 -14.65 -30.47
C LYS A 717 -0.93 -14.57 -31.35
N GLU A 718 -0.92 -13.65 -32.32
CA GLU A 718 0.17 -13.44 -33.28
C GLU A 718 1.39 -12.83 -32.60
N GLU A 719 1.18 -11.81 -31.74
CA GLU A 719 2.24 -11.20 -30.95
C GLU A 719 2.88 -12.22 -30.01
N TRP A 720 2.06 -12.99 -29.29
CA TRP A 720 2.55 -14.03 -28.41
C TRP A 720 3.28 -15.15 -29.17
N LYS A 721 2.75 -15.62 -30.31
CA LYS A 721 3.42 -16.65 -31.13
C LYS A 721 4.83 -16.21 -31.52
N ARG A 722 4.99 -14.96 -31.95
CA ARG A 722 6.28 -14.38 -32.33
C ARG A 722 7.23 -14.29 -31.14
N ILE A 723 6.78 -13.75 -30.02
CA ILE A 723 7.60 -13.54 -28.82
C ILE A 723 7.99 -14.89 -28.19
N GLY A 724 7.02 -15.76 -27.93
CA GLY A 724 7.24 -17.10 -27.37
C GLY A 724 8.15 -17.95 -28.25
N SER A 725 8.01 -17.87 -29.58
CA SER A 725 8.90 -18.59 -30.50
C SER A 725 10.35 -18.10 -30.45
N ARG A 726 10.56 -16.80 -30.22
CA ARG A 726 11.89 -16.20 -30.12
C ARG A 726 12.62 -16.61 -28.84
N TYR A 727 11.92 -16.56 -27.70
CA TYR A 727 12.58 -16.69 -26.39
C TYR A 727 12.43 -18.07 -25.74
N LEU A 728 11.36 -18.82 -26.01
CA LEU A 728 11.00 -20.03 -25.25
C LEU A 728 11.01 -21.33 -26.08
N LYS A 729 10.97 -21.23 -27.41
CA LYS A 729 10.86 -22.40 -28.30
C LYS A 729 11.99 -23.40 -28.04
N ASN A 730 11.62 -24.66 -27.85
CA ASN A 730 12.52 -25.81 -27.68
C ASN A 730 13.52 -25.62 -26.53
N ARG A 731 13.06 -25.04 -25.42
CA ARG A 731 13.88 -24.77 -24.22
C ARG A 731 13.42 -25.51 -22.95
N LYS A 732 12.55 -26.52 -23.08
CA LYS A 732 11.91 -27.24 -21.95
C LYS A 732 11.34 -26.27 -20.90
N ILE A 733 10.34 -25.47 -21.26
CA ILE A 733 9.79 -24.43 -20.36
C ILE A 733 8.43 -24.84 -19.79
N LEU A 734 8.30 -24.80 -18.47
CA LEU A 734 7.01 -24.78 -17.78
C LEU A 734 6.63 -23.31 -17.53
N LEU A 735 5.64 -22.81 -18.27
CA LEU A 735 5.30 -21.40 -18.33
C LEU A 735 4.06 -21.08 -17.47
N HIS A 736 4.23 -20.33 -16.40
CA HIS A 736 3.15 -19.83 -15.55
C HIS A 736 2.59 -18.51 -16.09
N SER A 737 1.27 -18.41 -16.27
CA SER A 737 0.60 -17.19 -16.77
C SER A 737 -0.76 -16.94 -16.13
N ASP A 738 -1.30 -15.72 -16.29
CA ASP A 738 -2.62 -15.28 -15.82
C ASP A 738 -3.83 -15.94 -16.51
N GLY A 739 -3.57 -16.82 -17.48
CA GLY A 739 -4.59 -17.53 -18.26
C GLY A 739 -5.16 -16.74 -19.42
N ALA A 740 -4.54 -15.65 -19.87
CA ALA A 740 -4.94 -14.96 -21.10
C ALA A 740 -5.05 -15.93 -22.29
N ARG A 741 -6.02 -15.66 -23.19
CA ARG A 741 -6.35 -16.55 -24.33
C ARG A 741 -5.12 -16.84 -25.21
N ALA A 742 -4.25 -15.86 -25.40
CA ALA A 742 -3.04 -16.04 -26.21
C ALA A 742 -2.13 -17.13 -25.62
N TYR A 743 -1.80 -17.05 -24.33
CA TYR A 743 -0.96 -18.03 -23.63
C TYR A 743 -1.57 -19.43 -23.63
N ARG A 744 -2.89 -19.51 -23.49
CA ARG A 744 -3.60 -20.80 -23.40
C ARG A 744 -3.77 -21.51 -24.74
N TYR A 745 -4.05 -20.78 -25.81
CA TYR A 745 -4.44 -21.38 -27.09
C TYR A 745 -3.32 -21.43 -28.13
N VAL A 746 -2.26 -20.65 -27.97
CA VAL A 746 -1.10 -20.69 -28.87
C VAL A 746 -0.05 -21.61 -28.27
N LYS A 747 0.17 -22.74 -28.94
CA LYS A 747 1.16 -23.74 -28.55
C LYS A 747 2.54 -23.34 -29.06
N ILE A 748 3.49 -23.15 -28.16
CA ILE A 748 4.92 -22.95 -28.49
C ILE A 748 5.66 -24.28 -28.32
N PRO A 749 6.39 -24.79 -29.33
CA PRO A 749 7.13 -26.04 -29.20
C PRO A 749 8.10 -26.04 -28.01
N GLY A 750 8.13 -27.13 -27.24
CA GLY A 750 8.95 -27.26 -26.03
C GLY A 750 8.49 -26.41 -24.84
N VAL A 751 7.25 -25.88 -24.86
CA VAL A 751 6.65 -25.10 -23.76
C VAL A 751 5.35 -25.73 -23.31
N VAL A 752 5.20 -25.96 -22.00
CA VAL A 752 3.96 -26.39 -21.35
C VAL A 752 3.40 -25.22 -20.55
N THR A 753 2.18 -24.78 -20.85
CA THR A 753 1.57 -23.62 -20.18
C THR A 753 0.75 -24.05 -18.96
N ASP A 754 1.03 -23.43 -17.81
CA ASP A 754 0.25 -23.50 -16.58
C ASP A 754 -0.51 -22.20 -16.34
N ALA A 755 -1.80 -22.18 -16.67
CA ALA A 755 -2.66 -21.02 -16.46
C ALA A 755 -3.16 -20.96 -15.00
N VAL A 756 -2.87 -19.85 -14.33
CA VAL A 756 -3.32 -19.53 -12.98
C VAL A 756 -4.75 -19.00 -13.06
N LYS A 757 -5.66 -19.52 -12.22
CA LYS A 757 -7.06 -19.06 -12.15
C LYS A 757 -7.24 -18.12 -10.97
N HIS A 758 -7.59 -16.86 -11.25
CA HIS A 758 -7.90 -15.83 -10.25
C HIS A 758 -9.34 -15.85 -9.72
N LYS A 759 -10.21 -16.77 -10.18
CA LYS A 759 -11.64 -16.76 -9.80
C LYS A 759 -11.89 -17.33 -8.39
N LYS A 760 -12.70 -16.61 -7.60
CA LYS A 760 -13.37 -17.08 -6.37
C LYS A 760 -14.20 -18.35 -6.64
N PRO A 761 -14.44 -19.24 -5.64
CA PRO A 761 -14.31 -19.03 -4.20
C PRO A 761 -12.93 -19.36 -3.60
N ARG A 762 -12.01 -19.96 -4.38
CA ARG A 762 -10.67 -20.33 -3.91
C ARG A 762 -9.63 -19.87 -4.94
N PRO A 763 -9.10 -18.65 -4.83
CA PRO A 763 -8.01 -18.25 -5.69
C PRO A 763 -6.84 -19.22 -5.50
N VAL A 764 -6.31 -19.75 -6.60
CA VAL A 764 -5.26 -20.79 -6.59
C VAL A 764 -3.90 -20.10 -6.53
N TYR A 765 -3.68 -19.27 -5.51
CA TYR A 765 -2.38 -18.66 -5.27
C TYR A 765 -1.50 -19.65 -4.50
N ALA A 766 -0.34 -20.00 -5.06
CA ALA A 766 0.64 -20.89 -4.44
C ALA A 766 0.07 -22.27 -4.03
N ALA A 767 -0.93 -22.75 -4.76
CA ALA A 767 -1.38 -24.13 -4.61
C ALA A 767 -0.33 -25.08 -5.19
N LEU A 768 -0.12 -26.18 -4.46
CA LEU A 768 0.77 -27.25 -4.89
C LEU A 768 0.11 -28.04 -6.03
N TRP A 769 0.75 -28.07 -7.20
CA TRP A 769 0.26 -28.74 -8.40
C TRP A 769 1.25 -29.78 -8.91
N LYS A 770 0.71 -30.88 -9.45
CA LYS A 770 1.50 -31.96 -10.06
C LYS A 770 1.41 -31.84 -11.58
N HIS A 771 2.51 -31.54 -12.24
CA HIS A 771 2.63 -31.59 -13.69
C HIS A 771 3.28 -32.90 -14.15
N ARG A 772 2.78 -33.45 -15.25
CA ARG A 772 3.42 -34.55 -15.99
C ARG A 772 3.98 -33.92 -17.27
N LEU A 773 5.29 -33.77 -17.32
CA LEU A 773 6.00 -33.11 -18.42
C LEU A 773 6.70 -34.17 -19.27
N PRO A 774 6.71 -34.09 -20.60
CA PRO A 774 7.41 -35.07 -21.41
C PRO A 774 8.92 -34.93 -21.27
N ARG A 775 9.64 -36.05 -21.26
CA ARG A 775 11.12 -36.06 -21.31
C ARG A 775 11.64 -35.45 -22.62
N ASP A 776 10.97 -35.79 -23.72
CA ASP A 776 11.17 -35.21 -25.04
C ASP A 776 10.29 -33.97 -25.24
N GLN A 777 10.93 -32.81 -25.37
CA GLN A 777 10.26 -31.53 -25.53
C GLN A 777 9.44 -31.41 -26.83
N ALA A 778 9.73 -32.22 -27.86
CA ALA A 778 8.92 -32.26 -29.08
C ALA A 778 7.48 -32.71 -28.78
N LYS A 779 7.29 -33.50 -27.71
CA LYS A 779 5.99 -34.03 -27.27
C LYS A 779 5.25 -33.12 -26.28
N ALA A 780 5.71 -31.88 -26.05
CA ALA A 780 5.10 -30.93 -25.09
C ALA A 780 3.59 -30.70 -25.27
N HIS A 781 3.08 -30.92 -26.49
CA HIS A 781 1.67 -30.69 -26.86
C HIS A 781 0.91 -31.97 -27.23
N SER A 782 1.51 -33.13 -27.01
CA SER A 782 0.92 -34.45 -27.26
C SER A 782 -0.05 -34.80 -26.13
N GLY A 783 -1.23 -35.33 -26.48
CA GLY A 783 -2.31 -35.55 -25.51
C GLY A 783 -2.04 -36.71 -24.54
N SER A 784 -1.64 -37.87 -25.05
CA SER A 784 -1.38 -39.07 -24.24
C SER A 784 0.12 -39.39 -24.25
N LEU A 785 0.73 -39.33 -23.07
CA LEU A 785 2.12 -39.74 -22.83
C LEU A 785 2.14 -40.97 -21.93
N LYS A 786 2.94 -41.97 -22.29
CA LYS A 786 3.19 -43.13 -21.43
C LYS A 786 3.99 -42.68 -20.21
N GLN A 787 3.81 -43.36 -19.08
CA GLN A 787 4.48 -42.98 -17.82
C GLN A 787 6.02 -43.04 -17.93
N SER A 788 6.57 -43.93 -18.78
CA SER A 788 8.02 -44.01 -19.07
C SER A 788 8.58 -42.80 -19.83
N GLU A 789 7.71 -42.00 -20.46
CA GLU A 789 8.07 -40.85 -21.28
C GLU A 789 7.86 -39.51 -20.55
N THR A 790 7.40 -39.56 -19.30
CA THR A 790 7.05 -38.37 -18.52
C THR A 790 7.93 -38.23 -17.28
N ASP A 791 8.36 -36.99 -17.03
CA ASP A 791 8.86 -36.56 -15.74
C ASP A 791 7.73 -35.92 -14.93
N VAL A 792 7.77 -36.13 -13.62
CA VAL A 792 6.79 -35.56 -12.69
C VAL A 792 7.42 -34.39 -11.96
N MET A 793 6.79 -33.23 -12.07
CA MET A 793 7.23 -32.01 -11.39
C MET A 793 6.14 -31.52 -10.45
N TRP A 794 6.51 -31.24 -9.20
CA TRP A 794 5.64 -30.59 -8.22
C TRP A 794 6.00 -29.12 -8.12
N VAL A 795 5.03 -28.24 -8.32
CA VAL A 795 5.28 -26.78 -8.38
C VAL A 795 4.26 -26.01 -7.56
N GLN A 796 4.64 -24.83 -7.07
CA GLN A 796 3.68 -23.85 -6.57
C GLN A 796 3.22 -22.95 -7.72
N LYS A 797 1.90 -22.91 -7.99
CA LYS A 797 1.36 -22.05 -9.05
C LYS A 797 1.45 -20.57 -8.71
N GLY A 798 1.74 -19.74 -9.73
CA GLY A 798 1.54 -18.30 -9.67
C GLY A 798 2.51 -17.46 -10.52
N THR A 799 2.26 -16.16 -10.55
CA THR A 799 3.00 -15.13 -11.32
C THR A 799 3.61 -14.06 -10.40
N GLN A 800 3.85 -14.39 -9.13
CA GLN A 800 4.18 -13.41 -8.09
C GLN A 800 5.51 -12.68 -8.35
N LEU A 801 6.49 -13.30 -9.04
CA LEU A 801 7.77 -12.64 -9.32
C LEU A 801 7.60 -11.58 -10.40
N ILE A 802 6.91 -11.93 -11.49
CA ILE A 802 6.67 -10.97 -12.58
C ILE A 802 5.72 -9.84 -12.14
N ASP A 803 4.71 -10.15 -11.31
CA ASP A 803 3.84 -9.15 -10.68
C ASP A 803 4.64 -8.16 -9.82
N ASN A 804 5.60 -8.66 -9.04
CA ASN A 804 6.49 -7.83 -8.23
C ASN A 804 7.45 -6.99 -9.10
N VAL A 805 7.92 -7.53 -10.23
CA VAL A 805 8.71 -6.78 -11.21
C VAL A 805 7.92 -5.58 -11.72
N TRP A 806 6.64 -5.78 -12.09
CA TRP A 806 5.75 -4.70 -12.52
C TRP A 806 5.47 -3.67 -11.46
N ARG A 807 5.24 -4.11 -10.22
CA ARG A 807 5.11 -3.21 -9.08
C ARG A 807 6.35 -2.35 -8.91
N GLN A 808 7.55 -2.92 -8.94
CA GLN A 808 8.80 -2.17 -8.79
C GLN A 808 9.07 -1.24 -9.98
N LEU A 809 8.75 -1.66 -11.20
CA LEU A 809 8.86 -0.80 -12.38
C LEU A 809 7.97 0.44 -12.24
N LYS A 810 6.72 0.28 -11.81
CA LYS A 810 5.79 1.39 -11.58
C LYS A 810 6.21 2.30 -10.43
N LEU A 811 6.73 1.75 -9.32
CA LEU A 811 7.11 2.52 -8.13
C LEU A 811 8.41 3.29 -8.28
N VAL A 812 9.42 2.67 -8.92
CA VAL A 812 10.80 3.17 -8.89
C VAL A 812 11.37 3.38 -10.30
N GLY A 813 10.88 2.63 -11.30
CA GLY A 813 11.38 2.70 -12.67
C GLY A 813 10.81 3.87 -13.48
N LEU A 814 9.59 4.30 -13.19
CA LEU A 814 8.89 5.33 -13.97
C LEU A 814 8.73 6.64 -13.17
N PRO A 815 8.66 7.81 -13.85
CA PRO A 815 8.41 9.09 -13.20
C PRO A 815 7.06 9.08 -12.45
N LYS A 816 7.04 9.58 -11.21
CA LYS A 816 5.84 9.68 -10.36
C LYS A 816 4.79 10.68 -10.89
N SER A 817 5.17 11.54 -11.83
CA SER A 817 4.33 12.59 -12.42
C SER A 817 4.61 12.69 -13.92
N THR A 818 3.54 12.78 -14.72
CA THR A 818 3.47 12.95 -16.19
C THR A 818 3.81 11.69 -17.02
N LYS A 819 2.87 11.16 -17.83
CA LYS A 819 2.65 11.58 -19.23
C LYS A 819 3.95 11.75 -20.02
N ALA A 820 4.92 10.86 -19.79
CA ALA A 820 6.21 10.83 -20.47
C ALA A 820 6.06 10.41 -21.94
N ASP A 821 6.96 10.90 -22.79
CA ASP A 821 7.05 10.44 -24.17
C ASP A 821 7.58 8.99 -24.26
N GLU A 822 7.45 8.41 -25.45
CA GLU A 822 7.84 7.02 -25.71
C GLU A 822 9.31 6.76 -25.37
N ALA A 823 10.21 7.64 -25.81
CA ALA A 823 11.65 7.50 -25.61
C ALA A 823 12.03 7.52 -24.12
N THR A 824 11.36 8.36 -23.32
CA THR A 824 11.56 8.39 -21.87
C THR A 824 11.07 7.11 -21.22
N ILE A 825 9.89 6.59 -21.60
CA ILE A 825 9.38 5.33 -21.05
C ILE A 825 10.33 4.17 -21.38
N GLU A 826 10.75 4.07 -22.64
CA GLU A 826 11.64 3.00 -23.09
C GLU A 826 13.00 3.05 -22.38
N SER A 827 13.64 4.21 -22.33
CA SER A 827 14.92 4.36 -21.63
C SER A 827 14.83 4.00 -20.15
N ARG A 828 13.72 4.34 -19.50
CA ARG A 828 13.46 4.00 -18.09
C ARG A 828 13.18 2.52 -17.86
N VAL A 829 12.44 1.87 -18.76
CA VAL A 829 12.21 0.41 -18.71
C VAL A 829 13.53 -0.34 -18.86
N ARG A 830 14.39 0.08 -19.79
CA ARG A 830 15.73 -0.53 -19.99
C ARG A 830 16.67 -0.28 -18.81
N GLU A 831 16.70 0.94 -18.28
CA GLU A 831 17.44 1.26 -17.06
C GLU A 831 16.98 0.39 -15.88
N PHE A 832 15.67 0.25 -15.68
CA PHE A 832 15.11 -0.64 -14.66
C PHE A 832 15.55 -2.09 -14.86
N GLN A 833 15.51 -2.59 -16.10
CA GLN A 833 15.92 -3.96 -16.45
C GLN A 833 17.40 -4.22 -16.10
N PHE A 834 18.30 -3.28 -16.41
CA PHE A 834 19.70 -3.35 -16.01
C PHE A 834 19.86 -3.44 -14.49
N HIS A 835 19.15 -2.58 -13.74
CA HIS A 835 19.22 -2.61 -12.29
C HIS A 835 18.61 -3.87 -11.68
N HIS A 836 17.61 -4.46 -12.33
CA HIS A 836 17.03 -5.73 -11.92
C HIS A 836 18.04 -6.88 -12.11
N TRP A 837 18.71 -6.94 -13.26
CA TRP A 837 19.76 -7.95 -13.52
C TRP A 837 20.95 -7.86 -12.56
N ASN A 838 21.23 -6.65 -12.08
CA ASN A 838 22.38 -6.36 -11.23
C ASN A 838 21.97 -6.01 -9.78
N ALA A 839 20.81 -6.47 -9.33
CA ALA A 839 20.27 -6.09 -8.03
C ALA A 839 21.12 -6.57 -6.83
N GLU A 840 21.85 -7.67 -7.02
CA GLU A 840 22.66 -8.36 -6.00
C GLU A 840 24.16 -8.11 -6.14
N VAL A 841 24.60 -7.45 -7.21
CA VAL A 841 26.00 -7.10 -7.43
C VAL A 841 26.21 -5.61 -7.25
N ASP A 842 27.47 -5.22 -7.13
CA ASP A 842 27.86 -3.82 -7.19
C ASP A 842 27.44 -3.20 -8.54
N LYS A 843 26.51 -2.25 -8.48
CA LYS A 843 25.96 -1.58 -9.66
C LYS A 843 26.95 -0.61 -10.32
N PHE A 844 27.85 0.00 -9.53
CA PHE A 844 28.89 0.85 -10.08
C PHE A 844 29.91 0.02 -10.85
N LYS A 845 30.34 -1.11 -10.28
CA LYS A 845 31.19 -2.08 -11.00
C LYS A 845 30.46 -2.68 -12.21
N ALA A 846 29.17 -2.98 -12.11
CA ALA A 846 28.37 -3.48 -13.24
C ALA A 846 28.26 -2.49 -14.41
N ALA A 847 28.45 -1.19 -14.17
CA ALA A 847 28.51 -0.19 -15.24
C ALA A 847 29.71 -0.42 -16.19
N SER A 848 30.79 -1.06 -15.72
CA SER A 848 31.93 -1.44 -16.57
C SER A 848 31.52 -2.34 -17.74
N SER A 849 30.53 -3.22 -17.58
CA SER A 849 30.02 -4.07 -18.66
C SER A 849 29.36 -3.27 -19.78
N VAL A 850 28.69 -2.16 -19.43
CA VAL A 850 28.08 -1.23 -20.41
C VAL A 850 29.18 -0.53 -21.21
N VAL A 851 30.25 -0.11 -20.52
CA VAL A 851 31.40 0.55 -21.13
C VAL A 851 32.21 -0.40 -22.01
N ALA A 852 32.47 -1.62 -21.54
CA ALA A 852 33.17 -2.65 -22.28
C ALA A 852 32.43 -3.00 -23.58
N ALA A 853 31.11 -3.18 -23.53
CA ALA A 853 30.30 -3.42 -24.73
C ALA A 853 30.39 -2.27 -25.74
N HIS A 854 30.44 -1.01 -25.26
CA HIS A 854 30.63 0.15 -26.13
C HIS A 854 32.01 0.15 -26.82
N TYR A 855 33.08 -0.12 -26.07
CA TYR A 855 34.42 -0.12 -26.66
C TYR A 855 34.64 -1.31 -27.60
N SER A 856 34.07 -2.47 -27.30
CA SER A 856 34.11 -3.63 -28.21
C SER A 856 33.48 -3.33 -29.56
N THR A 857 32.41 -2.52 -29.64
CA THR A 857 31.81 -2.14 -30.94
C THR A 857 32.60 -1.07 -31.70
N MET A 858 33.50 -0.34 -31.03
CA MET A 858 34.31 0.71 -31.65
C MET A 858 35.69 0.25 -32.11
N PHE A 859 36.27 -0.75 -31.43
CA PHE A 859 37.66 -1.14 -31.59
C PHE A 859 37.87 -2.62 -31.98
N CYS A 860 36.85 -3.46 -31.87
CA CYS A 860 36.80 -4.79 -32.49
C CYS A 860 35.87 -4.72 -33.71
#